data_AF-A0A3P8PWB5-F1
#
_entry.id   AF-A0A3P8PWB5-F1
#
_cell.length_a   1.000
_cell.length_b   1.000
_cell.length_c   1.000
_cell.angle_alpha   90.00
_cell.angle_beta   90.00
_cell.angle_gamma   90.00
#
_symmetry.space_group_name_H-M   'P 1'
#
loop_
_entity.id
_entity.type
_entity.pdbx_description
1 polymer ?
#
loop_
_entity_poly.entity_id
_entity_poly.type
_entity_poly.pdbx_seq_one_letter_code
_entity_poly.pdbx_strand_id
1 'polypeptide(L)'
;MSNDSQGLVRSFASYLSHSPYSNPDYPLSLSPPPDELVQAGWSKCWSRRENRPYYFNRFTNQSLWEVPVLGQHDVISDPLGLNAAPAEGGDSNLGNGQRKRRSSEEQGGGPNSFKRAKVKRSPRLDEPERCSVEPTTPISPSTPGVKPWSSAPEDKQAQIYWDLDVQTNAVIREQAPASHHLPPHPEIELQRAQLVTKLRQHYHELCHQREGIDPPRESFNRWLLERKVIDKGHDPLLPSDCDPVISPSMFREVMNDIPIRLSRIKYKEEARKLLFKYAEAAKKMIDSRNASPESRKVVKWNAEDTMNWLRRDHSASKEDYMDRLEHLRQQCGPHVAAVAKDSVEGICSKIYQLSAEYSRRLRQTHLSLLQDPPTEACASPPQSRLVYCYPVRLAIPSPPLPRVELHFENDMACLRFRGEMVKVNRGHFSKLELLYRYSCIDDPRFDKFLSRVWCLLKRYQVMFGSGANEGSGLQGALPVLVFQTLNRQFGVSFECFASPLNCYFKQFCSAFPDTDGFFGSRGPFLSFCPVSGSFEANPPFCEELMDAMVTHFEDLLDQSSEPLSFIVFVPEWRDPVTPALTRMEGSRFLRHQLSIPAYEHEYRSGSQHICKRDEMYYRAVHGTAVLFLQNDAGFAKWAPTPERLAELTAAYRASSTRISSLSSPGPAHISPGDRDSAPKTSDRTQSNPHPLLALTPLCCDWSKLWSFFYF
;
A
#
# COMPACT_ATOMS: atom_id res chain seq x y z
N MET A 1 52.17 -25.90 38.55
CA MET A 1 52.46 -24.84 39.54
C MET A 1 53.57 -23.98 38.93
N SER A 2 53.25 -23.07 38.02
CA SER A 2 52.80 -21.68 38.23
C SER A 2 54.00 -20.74 38.40
N ASN A 3 54.11 -19.58 37.76
CA ASN A 3 53.59 -19.02 36.51
C ASN A 3 54.41 -17.74 36.32
N ASP A 4 55.06 -17.56 35.17
CA ASP A 4 56.03 -16.50 34.94
C ASP A 4 55.46 -15.33 34.12
N SER A 5 55.63 -14.14 34.71
CA SER A 5 56.27 -12.96 34.13
C SER A 5 55.62 -12.17 32.97
N GLN A 6 55.53 -10.87 33.26
CA GLN A 6 55.14 -9.72 32.44
C GLN A 6 56.05 -9.55 31.21
N GLY A 7 55.46 -9.08 30.10
CA GLY A 7 56.16 -8.77 28.87
C GLY A 7 56.12 -7.28 28.50
N LEU A 8 57.26 -6.77 28.04
CA LEU A 8 57.35 -5.70 27.04
C LEU A 8 58.75 -5.71 26.42
N VAL A 9 58.83 -5.75 25.07
CA VAL A 9 59.78 -5.06 24.16
C VAL A 9 59.83 -5.78 22.78
N ARG A 10 60.06 -4.97 21.74
CA ARG A 10 59.80 -5.11 20.29
C ARG A 10 60.71 -6.06 19.48
N SER A 11 60.18 -6.42 18.29
CA SER A 11 60.84 -6.60 16.97
C SER A 11 61.58 -7.91 16.64
N PHE A 12 61.14 -8.65 15.60
CA PHE A 12 61.80 -8.77 14.28
C PHE A 12 61.16 -9.87 13.39
N ALA A 13 60.99 -9.54 12.11
CA ALA A 13 61.05 -10.35 10.88
C ALA A 13 60.43 -11.76 10.78
N SER A 14 59.62 -11.96 9.73
CA SER A 14 59.51 -13.25 9.05
C SER A 14 59.76 -13.08 7.54
N TYR A 15 60.36 -14.13 6.98
CA TYR A 15 61.14 -14.18 5.75
C TYR A 15 60.30 -14.18 4.46
N LEU A 16 60.86 -13.57 3.42
CA LEU A 16 60.47 -13.70 2.02
C LEU A 16 60.89 -15.06 1.43
N SER A 17 59.98 -15.69 0.67
CA SER A 17 60.33 -16.59 -0.43
C SER A 17 59.53 -16.19 -1.69
N HIS A 18 60.24 -15.80 -2.75
CA HIS A 18 59.69 -15.44 -4.06
C HIS A 18 59.60 -16.64 -5.01
N SER A 19 58.62 -16.63 -5.92
CA SER A 19 58.79 -16.71 -7.41
C SER A 19 57.44 -16.97 -8.11
N PRO A 20 57.31 -16.82 -9.45
CA PRO A 20 57.26 -15.56 -10.18
C PRO A 20 56.01 -15.51 -11.11
N TYR A 21 55.70 -14.34 -11.68
CA TYR A 21 54.84 -14.05 -12.87
C TYR A 21 54.05 -12.76 -12.63
N SER A 22 54.76 -11.64 -12.70
CA SER A 22 54.17 -10.30 -12.72
C SER A 22 53.83 -9.94 -14.16
N ASN A 23 52.55 -9.88 -14.49
CA ASN A 23 52.05 -9.11 -15.63
C ASN A 23 51.88 -7.65 -15.18
N PRO A 24 52.53 -6.66 -15.81
CA PRO A 24 52.44 -5.27 -15.40
C PRO A 24 51.29 -4.62 -16.19
N ASP A 25 50.05 -4.70 -15.71
CA ASP A 25 48.96 -3.81 -16.19
C ASP A 25 47.65 -3.84 -15.37
N TYR A 26 47.68 -4.32 -14.11
CA TYR A 26 46.53 -4.21 -13.21
C TYR A 26 46.87 -3.34 -12.00
N PRO A 27 46.16 -2.24 -11.74
CA PRO A 27 46.20 -1.61 -10.44
C PRO A 27 45.63 -2.60 -9.41
N LEU A 28 46.48 -2.96 -8.46
CA LEU A 28 46.22 -3.43 -7.09
C LEU A 28 44.74 -3.61 -6.69
N SER A 29 44.41 -4.84 -6.29
CA SER A 29 43.25 -5.24 -5.47
C SER A 29 42.31 -4.10 -5.07
N LEU A 30 41.19 -3.94 -5.78
CA LEU A 30 40.11 -3.05 -5.37
C LEU A 30 39.66 -3.46 -3.96
N SER A 31 39.75 -2.53 -3.00
CA SER A 31 39.19 -2.74 -1.67
C SER A 31 37.70 -3.13 -1.81
N PRO A 32 37.23 -4.20 -1.16
CA PRO A 32 35.82 -4.56 -1.18
C PRO A 32 34.99 -3.39 -0.63
N PRO A 33 33.76 -3.18 -1.15
CA PRO A 33 32.85 -2.21 -0.55
C PRO A 33 32.48 -2.64 0.88
N PRO A 34 31.95 -1.72 1.72
CA PRO A 34 31.38 -2.05 3.03
C PRO A 34 30.51 -3.32 3.01
N ASP A 35 30.55 -4.11 4.08
CA ASP A 35 29.87 -5.42 4.14
C ASP A 35 28.38 -5.34 3.83
N GLU A 36 27.72 -4.24 4.22
CA GLU A 36 26.32 -3.95 3.90
C GLU A 36 26.07 -3.90 2.38
N LEU A 37 26.98 -3.29 1.63
CA LEU A 37 26.91 -3.22 0.16
C LEU A 37 27.18 -4.57 -0.49
N VAL A 38 28.12 -5.35 0.05
CA VAL A 38 28.38 -6.73 -0.40
C VAL A 38 27.15 -7.61 -0.16
N GLN A 39 26.51 -7.48 1.01
CA GLN A 39 25.28 -8.19 1.36
C GLN A 39 24.10 -7.77 0.48
N ALA A 40 24.00 -6.49 0.10
CA ALA A 40 23.01 -5.99 -0.88
C ALA A 40 23.39 -6.26 -2.34
N GLY A 41 24.44 -7.06 -2.59
CA GLY A 41 24.83 -7.56 -3.91
C GLY A 41 25.72 -6.63 -4.72
N TRP A 42 26.20 -5.53 -4.16
CA TRP A 42 27.14 -4.63 -4.82
C TRP A 42 28.57 -5.16 -4.74
N SER A 43 29.26 -5.08 -5.87
CA SER A 43 30.66 -5.42 -6.03
C SER A 43 31.37 -4.27 -6.74
N LYS A 44 32.63 -4.01 -6.39
CA LYS A 44 33.42 -2.97 -7.06
C LYS A 44 34.16 -3.60 -8.24
N CYS A 45 33.91 -3.11 -9.45
CA CYS A 45 34.47 -3.58 -10.71
C CYS A 45 35.32 -2.47 -11.36
N TRP A 46 36.19 -2.85 -12.30
CA TRP A 46 37.00 -1.89 -13.08
C TRP A 46 36.53 -1.84 -14.53
N SER A 47 36.21 -0.64 -15.04
CA SER A 47 35.88 -0.46 -16.45
C SER A 47 37.16 -0.23 -17.25
N ARG A 48 37.49 -1.17 -18.15
CA ARG A 48 38.61 -1.00 -19.09
C ARG A 48 38.38 0.10 -20.12
N ARG A 49 37.11 0.37 -20.49
CA ARG A 49 36.74 1.40 -21.46
C ARG A 49 36.88 2.80 -20.90
N GLU A 50 36.44 2.99 -19.65
CA GLU A 50 36.35 4.30 -19.01
C GLU A 50 37.51 4.56 -18.02
N ASN A 51 38.43 3.60 -17.90
CA ASN A 51 39.61 3.61 -17.03
C ASN A 51 39.32 4.08 -15.58
N ARG A 52 38.17 3.66 -15.03
CA ARG A 52 37.72 4.02 -13.67
C ARG A 52 36.93 2.89 -12.99
N PRO A 53 36.92 2.82 -11.65
CA PRO A 53 36.13 1.83 -10.93
C PRO A 53 34.64 2.17 -10.99
N TYR A 54 33.79 1.15 -10.96
CA TYR A 54 32.34 1.24 -10.88
C TYR A 54 31.80 0.17 -9.93
N TYR A 55 30.58 0.32 -9.45
CA TYR A 55 29.89 -0.63 -8.60
C TYR A 55 28.85 -1.37 -9.43
N PHE A 56 28.93 -2.69 -9.44
CA PHE A 56 28.00 -3.57 -10.12
C PHE A 56 27.17 -4.32 -9.08
N ASN A 57 25.84 -4.21 -9.16
CA ASN A 57 24.94 -4.98 -8.32
C ASN A 57 24.52 -6.28 -9.03
N ARG A 58 24.91 -7.43 -8.47
CA ARG A 58 24.55 -8.76 -9.01
C ARG A 58 23.06 -9.10 -8.88
N PHE A 59 22.32 -8.46 -7.96
CA PHE A 59 20.90 -8.69 -7.71
C PHE A 59 19.98 -7.72 -8.47
N THR A 60 20.46 -6.54 -8.87
CA THR A 60 19.66 -5.55 -9.62
C THR A 60 20.14 -5.36 -11.06
N ASN A 61 21.28 -5.97 -11.41
CA ASN A 61 21.98 -5.81 -12.69
C ASN A 61 22.32 -4.34 -13.03
N GLN A 62 22.38 -3.47 -12.02
CA GLN A 62 22.73 -2.06 -12.18
C GLN A 62 24.24 -1.85 -12.06
N SER A 63 24.76 -0.90 -12.84
CA SER A 63 26.13 -0.40 -12.73
C SER A 63 26.10 1.08 -12.36
N LEU A 64 26.77 1.45 -11.26
CA LEU A 64 26.89 2.83 -10.79
C LEU A 64 28.35 3.24 -10.78
N TRP A 65 28.65 4.46 -11.18
CA TRP A 65 30.02 5.00 -11.10
C TRP A 65 30.37 5.51 -9.69
N GLU A 66 29.36 5.67 -8.84
CA GLU A 66 29.46 6.15 -7.46
C GLU A 66 29.11 5.03 -6.47
N VAL A 67 29.58 5.18 -5.22
CA VAL A 67 29.29 4.23 -4.13
C VAL A 67 27.76 4.17 -3.94
N PRO A 68 27.13 3.01 -4.09
CA PRO A 68 25.70 2.86 -3.83
C PRO A 68 25.42 3.14 -2.35
N VAL A 69 24.32 3.83 -2.05
CA VAL A 69 23.94 4.15 -0.67
C VAL A 69 22.72 3.33 -0.29
N LEU A 70 22.90 2.38 0.62
CA LEU A 70 21.82 1.65 1.28
C LEU A 70 21.21 2.51 2.37
N GLY A 71 19.87 2.53 2.46
CA GLY A 71 19.10 2.88 3.66
C GLY A 71 19.45 4.18 4.41
N GLN A 72 18.91 5.30 3.95
CA GLN A 72 18.25 6.27 4.84
C GLN A 72 16.99 6.71 4.08
N HIS A 73 15.99 5.85 4.13
CA HIS A 73 14.63 6.17 3.69
C HIS A 73 13.96 6.86 4.86
N ASP A 74 13.16 7.90 4.60
CA ASP A 74 12.21 8.37 5.59
C ASP A 74 11.16 7.26 5.77
N VAL A 75 11.42 6.37 6.74
CA VAL A 75 10.71 5.11 6.96
C VAL A 75 9.21 5.34 7.13
N ILE A 76 8.85 6.51 7.66
CA ILE A 76 7.46 6.91 7.94
C ILE A 76 6.74 7.34 6.66
N SER A 77 7.45 8.01 5.74
CA SER A 77 6.84 8.61 4.55
C SER A 77 6.85 7.70 3.31
N ASP A 78 7.74 6.72 3.22
CA ASP A 78 7.91 5.83 2.06
C ASP A 78 8.17 4.33 2.41
N PRO A 79 7.19 3.63 3.00
CA PRO A 79 7.23 2.22 3.43
C PRO A 79 7.74 1.19 2.42
N LEU A 80 7.60 1.49 1.14
CA LEU A 80 7.87 0.57 0.04
C LEU A 80 9.09 1.00 -0.78
N GLY A 81 9.70 2.13 -0.43
CA GLY A 81 10.80 2.74 -1.18
C GLY A 81 10.41 3.19 -2.60
N LEU A 82 9.12 3.45 -2.84
CA LEU A 82 8.56 3.82 -4.14
C LEU A 82 8.81 5.30 -4.49
N ASN A 83 9.09 6.14 -3.49
CA ASN A 83 9.25 7.59 -3.66
C ASN A 83 10.69 8.03 -3.94
N ALA A 84 11.61 7.10 -4.21
CA ALA A 84 12.97 7.38 -4.67
C ALA A 84 12.97 7.84 -6.15
N ALA A 85 12.44 9.02 -6.45
CA ALA A 85 12.55 9.61 -7.78
C ALA A 85 14.01 10.00 -8.11
N PRO A 86 14.46 9.84 -9.37
CA PRO A 86 15.67 10.48 -9.87
C PRO A 86 15.47 12.00 -10.01
N ALA A 87 16.56 12.75 -9.95
CA ALA A 87 16.59 14.21 -9.94
C ALA A 87 15.81 14.84 -11.12
N GLU A 88 15.11 15.94 -10.82
CA GLU A 88 14.44 16.79 -11.81
C GLU A 88 15.43 17.28 -12.89
N GLY A 89 15.08 17.06 -14.15
CA GLY A 89 15.66 17.75 -15.30
C GLY A 89 14.71 18.86 -15.74
N GLY A 90 15.21 20.10 -15.77
CA GLY A 90 14.42 21.30 -16.00
C GLY A 90 13.88 21.50 -17.43
N ASP A 91 12.77 22.24 -17.47
CA ASP A 91 12.21 23.14 -18.49
C ASP A 91 12.33 22.84 -20.00
N SER A 92 11.16 22.80 -20.66
CA SER A 92 10.85 23.84 -21.66
C SER A 92 9.35 23.89 -22.00
N ASN A 93 8.77 25.04 -21.68
CA ASN A 93 7.46 25.57 -22.05
C ASN A 93 7.34 25.73 -23.59
N LEU A 94 6.17 25.49 -24.19
CA LEU A 94 5.66 26.21 -25.36
C LEU A 94 4.17 25.85 -25.57
N GLY A 95 3.29 26.82 -25.31
CA GLY A 95 1.85 26.71 -25.50
C GLY A 95 1.40 26.83 -26.95
N ASN A 96 0.14 26.49 -27.21
CA ASN A 96 -0.58 27.12 -28.31
C ASN A 96 -2.10 27.15 -28.09
N GLY A 97 -2.66 28.34 -28.27
CA GLY A 97 -4.07 28.64 -28.10
C GLY A 97 -4.96 28.30 -29.30
N GLN A 98 -6.23 28.14 -28.97
CA GLN A 98 -7.47 28.35 -29.75
C GLN A 98 -7.36 28.63 -31.26
N ARG A 99 -8.17 27.88 -32.04
CA ARG A 99 -9.03 28.49 -33.08
C ARG A 99 -10.30 27.66 -33.38
N LYS A 100 -11.42 28.37 -33.27
CA LYS A 100 -12.81 28.01 -33.63
C LYS A 100 -12.95 27.51 -35.07
N ARG A 101 -13.90 26.59 -35.30
CA ARG A 101 -14.82 26.63 -36.46
C ARG A 101 -16.22 26.13 -36.05
N ARG A 102 -17.22 26.96 -36.34
CA ARG A 102 -18.68 26.71 -36.22
C ARG A 102 -19.22 26.04 -37.49
N SER A 103 -20.39 25.38 -37.37
CA SER A 103 -21.60 25.40 -38.23
C SER A 103 -22.57 24.32 -37.67
N SER A 104 -23.74 24.61 -37.06
CA SER A 104 -25.05 25.14 -37.51
C SER A 104 -25.97 24.13 -38.26
N GLU A 105 -27.17 23.96 -37.68
CA GLU A 105 -28.49 23.61 -38.29
C GLU A 105 -28.66 22.23 -38.97
N GLU A 106 -29.82 21.56 -39.03
CA GLU A 106 -31.23 21.88 -38.71
C GLU A 106 -32.05 20.57 -38.62
N GLN A 107 -33.13 20.61 -37.81
CA GLN A 107 -34.49 20.05 -37.99
C GLN A 107 -34.77 18.64 -38.57
N GLY A 108 -35.76 18.00 -37.93
CA GLY A 108 -36.79 17.26 -38.69
C GLY A 108 -37.54 16.15 -37.96
N GLY A 109 -38.73 16.46 -37.43
CA GLY A 109 -39.92 15.61 -37.53
C GLY A 109 -40.16 14.48 -36.50
N GLY A 110 -41.11 14.69 -35.59
CA GLY A 110 -41.89 13.59 -34.95
C GLY A 110 -43.01 13.09 -35.89
N PRO A 111 -44.15 12.57 -35.39
CA PRO A 111 -44.45 12.00 -34.07
C PRO A 111 -45.37 10.73 -34.13
N ASN A 112 -45.72 10.20 -32.94
CA ASN A 112 -46.97 9.47 -32.60
C ASN A 112 -47.14 8.02 -33.18
N SER A 113 -47.79 7.03 -32.54
CA SER A 113 -48.74 7.00 -31.42
C SER A 113 -49.08 5.56 -30.99
N PHE A 114 -49.48 5.40 -29.73
CA PHE A 114 -50.47 4.46 -29.13
C PHE A 114 -50.47 2.96 -29.50
N LYS A 115 -50.47 2.09 -28.47
CA LYS A 115 -51.71 1.51 -27.90
C LYS A 115 -51.43 0.63 -26.66
N ARG A 116 -52.40 0.66 -25.76
CA ARG A 116 -52.48 0.03 -24.43
C ARG A 116 -53.63 -0.98 -24.46
N ALA A 117 -53.48 -2.13 -23.79
CA ALA A 117 -54.58 -2.93 -23.20
C ALA A 117 -53.99 -4.09 -22.37
N LYS A 118 -54.71 -4.79 -21.49
CA LYS A 118 -55.34 -4.48 -20.19
C LYS A 118 -55.81 -5.84 -19.62
N VAL A 119 -55.20 -6.27 -18.50
CA VAL A 119 -55.74 -6.95 -17.30
C VAL A 119 -56.75 -8.13 -17.43
N LYS A 120 -56.47 -9.23 -16.70
CA LYS A 120 -57.33 -9.99 -15.72
C LYS A 120 -56.77 -11.44 -15.59
N ARG A 121 -56.86 -12.22 -14.50
CA ARG A 121 -57.21 -12.14 -13.07
C ARG A 121 -56.84 -13.53 -12.48
N SER A 122 -56.34 -13.59 -11.25
CA SER A 122 -56.16 -14.78 -10.38
C SER A 122 -57.53 -15.32 -9.85
N PRO A 123 -57.68 -16.41 -9.03
CA PRO A 123 -56.90 -16.63 -7.77
C PRO A 123 -56.85 -18.06 -7.09
N ARG A 124 -56.16 -18.11 -5.92
CA ARG A 124 -56.26 -19.00 -4.70
C ARG A 124 -55.72 -20.45 -4.78
N LEU A 125 -55.29 -21.15 -3.73
CA LEU A 125 -54.67 -20.97 -2.38
C LEU A 125 -54.54 -22.42 -1.83
N ASP A 126 -53.49 -22.75 -1.05
CA ASP A 126 -53.49 -23.63 0.16
C ASP A 126 -52.07 -24.12 0.54
N GLU A 127 -51.82 -24.21 1.85
CA GLU A 127 -50.59 -24.49 2.63
C GLU A 127 -50.78 -25.79 3.46
N PRO A 128 -49.87 -26.24 4.37
CA PRO A 128 -48.40 -26.35 4.37
C PRO A 128 -47.89 -27.75 4.87
N GLU A 129 -46.59 -28.06 4.77
CA GLU A 129 -45.97 -29.16 5.54
C GLU A 129 -44.50 -28.85 5.96
N ARG A 130 -44.11 -29.33 7.15
CA ARG A 130 -42.83 -29.12 7.85
C ARG A 130 -41.72 -30.05 7.33
N CYS A 131 -40.48 -29.55 7.24
CA CYS A 131 -39.26 -30.34 7.54
C CYS A 131 -37.99 -29.48 7.76
N SER A 132 -37.04 -30.10 8.44
CA SER A 132 -35.75 -29.72 9.03
C SER A 132 -34.77 -28.88 8.19
N VAL A 133 -33.99 -28.03 8.87
CA VAL A 133 -33.08 -27.03 8.27
C VAL A 133 -31.61 -27.47 8.39
N GLU A 134 -30.99 -27.83 7.28
CA GLU A 134 -29.54 -27.75 7.04
C GLU A 134 -29.27 -26.56 6.10
N PRO A 135 -28.15 -25.81 6.23
CA PRO A 135 -27.93 -24.62 5.41
C PRO A 135 -27.60 -25.02 3.97
N THR A 136 -28.60 -24.90 3.10
CA THR A 136 -28.50 -25.25 1.67
C THR A 136 -27.82 -24.12 0.90
N THR A 137 -26.80 -24.50 0.12
CA THR A 137 -26.11 -23.67 -0.88
C THR A 137 -27.06 -23.23 -2.00
N PRO A 138 -27.10 -21.95 -2.41
CA PRO A 138 -27.88 -21.56 -3.57
C PRO A 138 -27.18 -21.98 -4.88
N ILE A 139 -27.81 -22.90 -5.59
CA ILE A 139 -27.47 -23.30 -6.96
C ILE A 139 -27.74 -22.12 -7.90
N SER A 140 -26.77 -21.79 -8.75
CA SER A 140 -26.86 -20.72 -9.74
C SER A 140 -27.95 -20.99 -10.80
N PRO A 141 -28.79 -20.01 -11.17
CA PRO A 141 -29.68 -20.15 -12.30
C PRO A 141 -28.92 -19.92 -13.62
N SER A 142 -28.89 -20.92 -14.47
CA SER A 142 -28.47 -20.83 -15.87
C SER A 142 -29.59 -20.21 -16.70
N THR A 143 -29.37 -19.11 -17.44
CA THR A 143 -30.14 -18.63 -18.62
C THR A 143 -29.57 -17.26 -19.12
N PRO A 144 -29.95 -16.75 -20.32
CA PRO A 144 -29.36 -16.97 -21.65
C PRO A 144 -28.47 -15.79 -22.12
N GLY A 145 -27.70 -16.02 -23.20
CA GLY A 145 -26.56 -15.22 -23.65
C GLY A 145 -26.79 -13.72 -23.85
N VAL A 146 -26.15 -12.92 -23.00
CA VAL A 146 -25.72 -11.54 -23.31
C VAL A 146 -24.34 -11.64 -23.95
N LYS A 147 -24.14 -11.04 -25.13
CA LYS A 147 -22.82 -11.01 -25.78
C LYS A 147 -21.84 -10.28 -24.85
N PRO A 148 -20.70 -10.89 -24.46
CA PRO A 148 -19.67 -10.20 -23.69
C PRO A 148 -19.26 -8.91 -24.40
N TRP A 149 -18.90 -7.86 -23.64
CA TRP A 149 -18.38 -6.60 -24.21
C TRP A 149 -17.07 -6.81 -24.98
N SER A 150 -16.50 -8.02 -24.89
CA SER A 150 -15.23 -8.45 -25.44
C SER A 150 -15.41 -9.62 -26.41
N SER A 151 -15.57 -9.34 -27.71
CA SER A 151 -15.09 -10.25 -28.75
C SER A 151 -13.60 -9.97 -28.95
N ALA A 152 -12.73 -10.81 -28.38
CA ALA A 152 -11.28 -10.71 -28.57
C ALA A 152 -10.89 -11.29 -29.94
N PRO A 153 -9.92 -10.70 -30.66
CA PRO A 153 -9.09 -11.46 -31.58
C PRO A 153 -8.25 -12.44 -30.75
N GLU A 154 -8.21 -13.71 -31.14
CA GLU A 154 -7.27 -14.69 -30.60
C GLU A 154 -5.85 -14.23 -30.91
N ASP A 155 -5.13 -13.63 -29.95
CA ASP A 155 -3.69 -13.83 -29.77
C ASP A 155 -3.17 -13.07 -28.55
N LYS A 156 -2.39 -13.78 -27.72
CA LYS A 156 -1.83 -13.44 -26.38
C LYS A 156 -2.79 -13.62 -25.21
N GLN A 157 -2.65 -14.78 -24.55
CA GLN A 157 -3.22 -15.08 -23.25
C GLN A 157 -2.90 -13.94 -22.26
N ALA A 158 -3.91 -13.14 -21.91
CA ALA A 158 -3.73 -12.05 -20.96
C ALA A 158 -3.27 -12.63 -19.62
N GLN A 159 -2.20 -12.09 -19.04
CA GLN A 159 -1.69 -12.56 -17.76
C GLN A 159 -2.72 -12.24 -16.67
N ILE A 160 -3.23 -13.28 -16.00
CA ILE A 160 -4.27 -13.19 -14.98
C ILE A 160 -3.60 -12.99 -13.62
N TYR A 161 -4.11 -12.02 -12.85
CA TYR A 161 -3.55 -11.60 -11.56
C TYR A 161 -4.49 -11.86 -10.36
N TRP A 162 -5.52 -12.68 -10.57
CA TRP A 162 -6.61 -12.97 -9.63
C TRP A 162 -7.12 -14.39 -9.83
N ASP A 163 -7.82 -14.92 -8.83
CA ASP A 163 -8.57 -16.17 -8.92
C ASP A 163 -9.97 -15.94 -8.31
N LEU A 164 -10.95 -15.71 -9.18
CA LEU A 164 -12.32 -15.39 -8.79
C LEU A 164 -13.17 -16.65 -8.58
N ASP A 165 -12.64 -17.84 -8.86
CA ASP A 165 -13.37 -19.10 -8.73
C ASP A 165 -13.34 -19.65 -7.30
N VAL A 166 -12.33 -19.24 -6.51
CA VAL A 166 -12.24 -19.57 -5.09
C VAL A 166 -13.46 -19.05 -4.33
N GLN A 167 -14.21 -19.97 -3.73
CA GLN A 167 -15.36 -19.63 -2.89
C GLN A 167 -14.91 -19.20 -1.49
N THR A 168 -15.75 -18.38 -0.86
CA THR A 168 -15.48 -17.91 0.50
C THR A 168 -15.66 -19.02 1.52
N ASN A 169 -14.79 -19.05 2.53
CA ASN A 169 -15.02 -19.79 3.77
C ASN A 169 -15.31 -18.85 4.97
N ALA A 170 -15.45 -17.56 4.71
CA ALA A 170 -15.80 -16.58 5.73
C ALA A 170 -17.29 -16.68 6.07
N VAL A 171 -17.59 -16.96 7.33
CA VAL A 171 -18.95 -17.04 7.87
C VAL A 171 -19.22 -15.82 8.73
N ILE A 172 -20.38 -15.20 8.55
CA ILE A 172 -20.82 -14.04 9.31
C ILE A 172 -22.21 -14.30 9.90
N ARG A 173 -22.57 -13.52 10.91
CA ARG A 173 -23.99 -13.35 11.27
C ARG A 173 -24.65 -12.51 10.19
N GLU A 174 -25.81 -12.93 9.72
CA GLU A 174 -26.55 -12.21 8.67
C GLU A 174 -26.82 -10.76 9.10
N GLN A 175 -26.42 -9.81 8.25
CA GLN A 175 -26.52 -8.37 8.53
C GLN A 175 -27.60 -7.73 7.67
N ALA A 176 -28.31 -6.76 8.25
CA ALA A 176 -29.21 -5.92 7.50
C ALA A 176 -28.45 -5.12 6.42
N PRO A 177 -29.09 -4.79 5.28
CA PRO A 177 -28.50 -3.91 4.29
C PRO A 177 -28.08 -2.56 4.92
N ALA A 178 -26.96 -2.01 4.46
CA ALA A 178 -26.45 -0.74 4.93
C ALA A 178 -27.41 0.39 4.58
N SER A 179 -28.04 0.96 5.61
CA SER A 179 -29.04 2.04 5.51
C SER A 179 -28.43 3.42 5.38
N HIS A 180 -27.21 3.62 5.91
CA HIS A 180 -26.55 4.92 5.96
C HIS A 180 -25.90 5.31 4.62
N HIS A 181 -25.51 4.33 3.80
CA HIS A 181 -24.86 4.56 2.51
C HIS A 181 -25.86 4.82 1.40
N LEU A 182 -25.62 5.88 0.63
CA LEU A 182 -26.42 6.20 -0.56
C LEU A 182 -25.78 5.54 -1.79
N PRO A 183 -26.58 4.99 -2.72
CA PRO A 183 -26.05 4.40 -3.95
C PRO A 183 -25.24 5.39 -4.77
N PRO A 184 -24.11 4.99 -5.37
CA PRO A 184 -23.21 5.90 -6.05
C PRO A 184 -23.86 6.44 -7.33
N HIS A 185 -23.62 7.73 -7.61
CA HIS A 185 -24.12 8.41 -8.80
C HIS A 185 -23.00 9.25 -9.44
N PRO A 186 -22.77 9.19 -10.76
CA PRO A 186 -21.65 9.89 -11.41
C PRO A 186 -21.61 11.40 -11.14
N GLU A 187 -22.78 12.07 -11.02
CA GLU A 187 -22.81 13.50 -10.68
C GLU A 187 -22.32 13.79 -9.26
N ILE A 188 -22.58 12.89 -8.31
CA ILE A 188 -22.13 13.04 -6.93
C ILE A 188 -20.65 12.71 -6.82
N GLU A 189 -20.16 11.68 -7.52
CA GLU A 189 -18.73 11.41 -7.58
C GLU A 189 -17.95 12.56 -8.23
N LEU A 190 -18.50 13.19 -9.27
CA LEU A 190 -17.88 14.36 -9.88
C LEU A 190 -17.78 15.54 -8.91
N GLN A 191 -18.85 15.83 -8.17
CA GLN A 191 -18.84 16.88 -7.14
C GLN A 191 -17.88 16.54 -6.00
N ARG A 192 -17.84 15.27 -5.55
CA ARG A 192 -16.90 14.81 -4.53
C ARG A 192 -15.46 15.00 -4.99
N ALA A 193 -15.14 14.63 -6.22
CA ALA A 193 -13.81 14.84 -6.79
C ALA A 193 -13.40 16.31 -6.75
N GLN A 194 -14.27 17.22 -7.18
CA GLN A 194 -14.01 18.67 -7.16
C GLN A 194 -13.76 19.20 -5.74
N LEU A 195 -14.58 18.76 -4.76
CA LEU A 195 -14.46 19.19 -3.37
C LEU A 195 -13.20 18.63 -2.70
N VAL A 196 -12.81 17.39 -2.97
CA VAL A 196 -11.58 16.78 -2.45
C VAL A 196 -10.35 17.47 -3.05
N THR A 197 -10.34 17.76 -4.36
CA THR A 197 -9.27 18.54 -4.99
C THR A 197 -9.14 19.92 -4.33
N LYS A 198 -10.27 20.59 -4.07
CA LYS A 198 -10.29 21.86 -3.35
C LYS A 198 -9.78 21.73 -1.90
N LEU A 199 -10.10 20.64 -1.23
CA LEU A 199 -9.63 20.37 0.14
C LEU A 199 -8.11 20.14 0.19
N ARG A 200 -7.55 19.39 -0.77
CA ARG A 200 -6.09 19.22 -0.95
C ARG A 200 -5.41 20.57 -1.21
N GLN A 201 -5.99 21.41 -2.07
CA GLN A 201 -5.49 22.76 -2.33
C GLN A 201 -5.48 23.63 -1.06
N HIS A 202 -6.54 23.60 -0.26
CA HIS A 202 -6.57 24.31 1.01
C HIS A 202 -5.54 23.78 2.03
N TYR A 203 -5.29 22.48 2.05
CA TYR A 203 -4.24 21.91 2.90
C TYR A 203 -2.85 22.42 2.49
N HIS A 204 -2.57 22.45 1.19
CA HIS A 204 -1.36 23.05 0.65
C HIS A 204 -1.21 24.52 1.02
N GLU A 205 -2.25 25.32 0.83
CA GLU A 205 -2.26 26.74 1.19
C GLU A 205 -2.01 26.96 2.68
N LEU A 206 -2.62 26.16 3.55
CA LEU A 206 -2.47 26.28 5.00
C LEU A 206 -1.05 25.92 5.47
N CYS A 207 -0.46 24.82 4.98
CA CYS A 207 0.92 24.45 5.27
C CYS A 207 1.90 25.56 4.84
N HIS A 208 1.73 26.07 3.62
CA HIS A 208 2.62 27.09 3.07
C HIS A 208 2.46 28.44 3.77
N GLN A 209 1.22 28.90 4.02
CA GLN A 209 0.98 30.22 4.62
C GLN A 209 1.31 30.27 6.11
N ARG A 210 1.08 29.18 6.86
CA ARG A 210 1.28 29.17 8.31
C ARG A 210 2.68 28.73 8.71
N GLU A 211 3.21 27.69 8.07
CA GLU A 211 4.48 27.07 8.44
C GLU A 211 5.59 27.26 7.40
N GLY A 212 5.27 27.74 6.19
CA GLY A 212 6.27 27.94 5.14
C GLY A 212 6.82 26.63 4.57
N ILE A 213 6.05 25.54 4.64
CA ILE A 213 6.41 24.22 4.12
C ILE A 213 5.34 23.74 3.13
N ASP A 214 5.75 22.87 2.21
CA ASP A 214 4.81 22.08 1.44
C ASP A 214 4.19 20.98 2.33
N PRO A 215 2.97 20.51 2.03
CA PRO A 215 2.43 19.33 2.69
C PRO A 215 3.40 18.14 2.65
N PRO A 216 3.60 17.43 3.77
CA PRO A 216 4.35 16.18 3.75
C PRO A 216 3.72 15.21 2.75
N ARG A 217 4.56 14.44 2.04
CA ARG A 217 4.09 13.54 0.97
C ARG A 217 3.15 12.48 1.55
N GLU A 218 2.03 12.23 0.88
CA GLU A 218 0.99 11.27 1.29
C GLU A 218 0.27 11.59 2.61
N SER A 219 0.60 12.67 3.33
CA SER A 219 0.00 12.96 4.64
C SER A 219 -1.51 13.17 4.57
N PHE A 220 -2.01 13.76 3.47
CA PHE A 220 -3.45 13.90 3.24
C PHE A 220 -4.15 12.55 3.06
N ASN A 221 -3.49 11.60 2.39
CA ASN A 221 -4.05 10.27 2.15
C ASN A 221 -4.05 9.44 3.43
N ARG A 222 -2.97 9.51 4.21
CA ARG A 222 -2.90 8.88 5.55
C ARG A 222 -3.89 9.51 6.52
N TRP A 223 -4.09 10.83 6.44
CA TRP A 223 -5.15 11.52 7.20
C TRP A 223 -6.54 10.98 6.86
N LEU A 224 -6.87 10.74 5.58
CA LEU A 224 -8.16 10.13 5.22
C LEU A 224 -8.33 8.75 5.85
N LEU A 225 -7.29 7.90 5.80
CA LEU A 225 -7.31 6.56 6.41
C LEU A 225 -7.49 6.64 7.92
N GLU A 226 -6.67 7.43 8.60
CA GLU A 226 -6.65 7.59 10.05
C GLU A 226 -8.00 8.13 10.56
N ARG A 227 -8.53 9.19 9.94
CA ARG A 227 -9.83 9.73 10.32
C ARG A 227 -10.95 8.71 10.14
N LYS A 228 -10.92 7.89 9.09
CA LYS A 228 -11.95 6.86 8.84
C LYS A 228 -11.95 5.72 9.85
N VAL A 229 -10.92 5.57 10.69
CA VAL A 229 -10.94 4.63 11.83
C VAL A 229 -11.98 5.05 12.87
N ILE A 230 -12.12 6.36 13.11
CA ILE A 230 -12.96 6.92 14.19
C ILE A 230 -14.18 7.70 13.69
N ASP A 231 -14.27 7.98 12.39
CA ASP A 231 -15.34 8.78 11.79
C ASP A 231 -16.70 8.07 11.90
N LYS A 232 -17.66 8.76 12.52
CA LYS A 232 -19.08 8.37 12.59
C LYS A 232 -19.91 9.06 11.51
N GLY A 233 -19.26 9.79 10.62
CA GLY A 233 -19.86 10.50 9.50
C GLY A 233 -20.47 9.59 8.42
N HIS A 234 -21.21 10.20 7.51
CA HIS A 234 -21.96 9.47 6.47
C HIS A 234 -21.32 9.47 5.08
N ASP A 235 -20.35 10.35 4.80
CA ASP A 235 -19.67 10.32 3.49
C ASP A 235 -18.67 9.16 3.47
N PRO A 236 -18.61 8.35 2.39
CA PRO A 236 -17.71 7.20 2.33
C PRO A 236 -16.22 7.58 2.26
N LEU A 237 -15.87 8.81 1.88
CA LEU A 237 -14.48 9.24 1.70
C LEU A 237 -14.08 10.33 2.71
N LEU A 238 -14.87 11.40 2.81
CA LEU A 238 -14.53 12.57 3.62
C LEU A 238 -14.92 12.35 5.09
N PRO A 239 -14.02 12.64 6.05
CA PRO A 239 -14.37 12.61 7.47
C PRO A 239 -15.27 13.79 7.85
N SER A 240 -16.19 13.58 8.81
CA SER A 240 -17.16 14.61 9.19
C SER A 240 -17.67 14.55 10.63
N ASP A 241 -17.44 13.45 11.34
CA ASP A 241 -17.80 13.31 12.76
C ASP A 241 -16.73 12.48 13.49
N CYS A 242 -15.60 13.13 13.81
CA CYS A 242 -14.44 12.55 14.47
C CYS A 242 -14.17 13.21 15.82
N ASP A 243 -13.85 12.39 16.82
CA ASP A 243 -13.34 12.83 18.13
C ASP A 243 -12.07 12.02 18.45
N PRO A 244 -10.89 12.66 18.60
CA PRO A 244 -10.65 14.11 18.57
C PRO A 244 -10.69 14.73 17.17
N VAL A 245 -11.00 16.03 17.12
CA VAL A 245 -10.99 16.84 15.88
C VAL A 245 -9.60 16.89 15.23
N ILE A 246 -8.56 17.04 16.04
CA ILE A 246 -7.18 17.12 15.59
C ILE A 246 -6.70 15.71 15.25
N SER A 247 -6.13 15.54 14.05
CA SER A 247 -5.57 14.26 13.62
C SER A 247 -4.16 14.08 14.15
N PRO A 248 -3.89 13.00 14.92
CA PRO A 248 -2.54 12.70 15.37
C PRO A 248 -1.61 12.37 14.19
N SER A 249 -2.10 11.72 13.13
CA SER A 249 -1.34 11.44 11.91
C SER A 249 -0.93 12.73 11.19
N MET A 250 -1.90 13.58 10.82
CA MET A 250 -1.58 14.84 10.12
C MET A 250 -0.70 15.76 10.97
N PHE A 251 -0.97 15.85 12.27
CA PHE A 251 -0.17 16.65 13.20
C PHE A 251 1.28 16.14 13.24
N ARG A 252 1.50 14.84 13.46
CA ARG A 252 2.82 14.21 13.54
C ARG A 252 3.65 14.47 12.28
N GLU A 253 3.05 14.29 11.10
CA GLU A 253 3.74 14.47 9.83
C GLU A 253 4.07 15.92 9.52
N VAL A 254 3.14 16.85 9.74
CA VAL A 254 3.38 18.28 9.54
C VAL A 254 4.46 18.78 10.51
N MET A 255 4.43 18.32 11.77
CA MET A 255 5.44 18.68 12.77
C MET A 255 6.83 18.14 12.42
N ASN A 256 6.94 16.98 11.76
CA ASN A 256 8.23 16.40 11.37
C ASN A 256 8.97 17.24 10.31
N ASP A 257 8.22 17.97 9.47
CA ASP A 257 8.77 18.85 8.43
C ASP A 257 9.00 20.30 8.92
N ILE A 258 8.83 20.57 10.22
CA ILE A 258 9.07 21.87 10.85
C ILE A 258 10.44 21.87 11.56
N PRO A 259 11.26 22.92 11.42
CA PRO A 259 11.00 24.18 10.71
C PRO A 259 11.33 24.11 9.21
N ILE A 260 11.98 23.04 8.76
CA ILE A 260 12.19 22.71 7.36
C ILE A 260 12.11 21.20 7.18
N ARG A 261 11.64 20.77 6.01
CA ARG A 261 11.69 19.37 5.60
C ARG A 261 13.14 18.92 5.40
N LEU A 262 13.48 17.78 6.00
CA LEU A 262 14.79 17.17 5.83
C LEU A 262 14.79 16.31 4.56
N SER A 263 15.64 16.66 3.59
CA SER A 263 15.80 15.90 2.36
C SER A 263 16.96 14.89 2.50
N ARG A 264 16.91 13.82 1.68
CA ARG A 264 18.02 12.86 1.60
C ARG A 264 19.27 13.56 1.08
N ILE A 265 20.35 13.45 1.84
CA ILE A 265 21.64 14.06 1.52
C ILE A 265 22.53 13.04 0.81
N LYS A 266 22.94 13.38 -0.41
CA LYS A 266 23.90 12.57 -1.17
C LYS A 266 25.31 13.08 -0.93
N TYR A 267 25.51 14.39 -1.05
CA TYR A 267 26.84 14.99 -1.05
C TYR A 267 27.13 15.82 0.21
N LYS A 268 28.43 15.96 0.53
CA LYS A 268 28.93 16.78 1.65
C LYS A 268 28.38 18.21 1.65
N GLU A 269 28.38 18.87 0.49
CA GLU A 269 27.90 20.26 0.38
C GLU A 269 26.39 20.39 0.61
N GLU A 270 25.61 19.36 0.29
CA GLU A 270 24.18 19.33 0.61
C GLU A 270 23.97 19.20 2.12
N ALA A 271 24.78 18.38 2.81
CA ALA A 271 24.74 18.22 4.26
C ALA A 271 24.99 19.55 4.97
N ARG A 272 26.06 20.24 4.56
CA ARG A 272 26.43 21.57 5.06
C ARG A 272 25.31 22.59 4.85
N LYS A 273 24.71 22.61 3.64
CA LYS A 273 23.60 23.51 3.31
C LYS A 273 22.35 23.20 4.12
N LEU A 274 22.01 21.92 4.32
CA LEU A 274 20.83 21.54 5.10
C LEU A 274 20.99 21.92 6.57
N LEU A 275 22.15 21.65 7.17
CA LEU A 275 22.47 22.06 8.54
C LEU A 275 22.33 23.58 8.72
N PHE A 276 22.90 24.36 7.80
CA PHE A 276 22.78 25.82 7.83
C PHE A 276 21.32 26.26 7.75
N LYS A 277 20.56 25.74 6.77
CA LYS A 277 19.14 26.06 6.59
C LYS A 277 18.31 25.71 7.83
N TYR A 278 18.57 24.57 8.47
CA TYR A 278 17.86 24.17 9.67
C TYR A 278 18.13 25.14 10.82
N ALA A 279 19.40 25.47 11.08
CA ALA A 279 19.78 26.42 12.11
C ALA A 279 19.17 27.82 11.87
N GLU A 280 19.19 28.29 10.62
CA GLU A 280 18.60 29.57 10.22
C GLU A 280 17.08 29.57 10.40
N ALA A 281 16.39 28.51 9.96
CA ALA A 281 14.94 28.40 10.07
C ALA A 281 14.49 28.29 11.54
N ALA A 282 15.18 27.49 12.36
CA ALA A 282 14.91 27.38 13.79
C ALA A 282 15.06 28.73 14.51
N LYS A 283 16.16 29.46 14.22
CA LYS A 283 16.39 30.80 14.76
C LYS A 283 15.33 31.80 14.27
N LYS A 284 15.01 31.81 12.98
CA LYS A 284 13.98 32.70 12.42
C LYS A 284 12.61 32.45 13.05
N MET A 285 12.25 31.19 13.26
CA MET A 285 10.98 30.79 13.87
C MET A 285 10.88 31.23 15.32
N ILE A 286 11.93 31.01 16.11
CA ILE A 286 11.93 31.44 17.52
C ILE A 286 11.94 32.97 17.66
N ASP A 287 12.50 33.68 16.67
CA ASP A 287 12.50 35.14 16.61
C ASP A 287 11.13 35.73 16.28
N SER A 288 10.43 35.17 15.29
CA SER A 288 9.18 35.71 14.77
C SER A 288 7.93 35.29 15.55
N ARG A 289 8.00 34.22 16.34
CA ARG A 289 6.86 33.66 17.07
C ARG A 289 6.94 33.90 18.58
N ASN A 290 5.79 33.74 19.23
CA ASN A 290 5.68 33.74 20.68
C ASN A 290 6.38 32.48 21.22
N ALA A 291 7.40 32.69 22.04
CA ALA A 291 8.19 31.63 22.65
C ALA A 291 8.60 32.04 24.05
N SER A 292 8.73 31.08 24.96
CA SER A 292 9.23 31.35 26.32
C SER A 292 10.67 31.90 26.26
N PRO A 293 11.08 32.72 27.25
CA PRO A 293 12.44 33.24 27.31
C PRO A 293 13.51 32.14 27.28
N GLU A 294 13.21 31.00 27.93
CA GLU A 294 14.08 29.82 27.97
C GLU A 294 14.22 29.19 26.57
N SER A 295 13.11 28.86 25.91
CA SER A 295 13.12 28.32 24.55
C SER A 295 13.87 29.25 23.58
N ARG A 296 13.66 30.57 23.70
CA ARG A 296 14.34 31.57 22.89
C ARG A 296 15.85 31.55 23.11
N LYS A 297 16.30 31.46 24.36
CA LYS A 297 17.72 31.40 24.70
C LYS A 297 18.36 30.11 24.18
N VAL A 298 17.75 28.96 24.42
CA VAL A 298 18.26 27.64 24.02
C VAL A 298 18.40 27.52 22.50
N VAL A 299 17.34 27.84 21.75
CA VAL A 299 17.35 27.72 20.29
C VAL A 299 18.35 28.70 19.67
N LYS A 300 18.37 29.96 20.12
CA LYS A 300 19.32 30.96 19.60
C LYS A 300 20.76 30.55 19.83
N TRP A 301 21.08 30.11 21.04
CA TRP A 301 22.45 29.73 21.39
C TRP A 301 22.92 28.54 20.54
N ASN A 302 22.11 27.47 20.43
CA ASN A 302 22.46 26.29 19.63
C ASN A 302 22.57 26.60 18.13
N ALA A 303 21.66 27.42 17.59
CA ALA A 303 21.71 27.85 16.19
C ALA A 303 22.95 28.70 15.91
N GLU A 304 23.28 29.65 16.79
CA GLU A 304 24.46 30.51 16.64
C GLU A 304 25.77 29.74 16.82
N ASP A 305 25.84 28.81 17.76
CA ASP A 305 26.97 27.89 17.92
C ASP A 305 27.19 27.07 16.64
N THR A 306 26.13 26.49 16.08
CA THR A 306 26.20 25.75 14.82
C THR A 306 26.69 26.65 13.67
N MET A 307 26.15 27.85 13.53
CA MET A 307 26.58 28.82 12.50
C MET A 307 28.02 29.32 12.71
N ASN A 308 28.49 29.40 13.95
CA ASN A 308 29.88 29.74 14.28
C ASN A 308 30.81 28.57 13.92
N TRP A 309 30.43 27.34 14.24
CA TRP A 309 31.17 26.14 13.90
C TRP A 309 31.31 25.98 12.37
N LEU A 310 30.21 26.17 11.63
CA LEU A 310 30.22 26.17 10.16
C LEU A 310 31.19 27.21 9.55
N ARG A 311 31.39 28.35 10.22
CA ARG A 311 32.35 29.39 9.78
C ARG A 311 33.80 29.07 10.12
N ARG A 312 34.07 28.25 11.13
CA ARG A 312 35.42 27.91 11.59
C ARG A 312 35.96 26.67 10.89
N ASP A 313 35.16 25.60 10.86
CA ASP A 313 35.59 24.31 10.35
C ASP A 313 35.23 24.14 8.87
N HIS A 314 36.27 24.13 8.04
CA HIS A 314 36.17 23.90 6.60
C HIS A 314 36.54 22.44 6.23
N SER A 315 37.04 21.66 7.20
CA SER A 315 37.50 20.29 7.03
C SER A 315 36.46 19.22 7.35
N ALA A 316 35.38 19.56 8.07
CA ALA A 316 34.33 18.63 8.48
C ALA A 316 33.80 17.73 7.33
N SER A 317 33.60 16.46 7.61
CA SER A 317 33.08 15.43 6.71
C SER A 317 31.56 15.56 6.51
N LYS A 318 30.97 14.71 5.65
CA LYS A 318 29.51 14.65 5.48
C LYS A 318 28.85 14.19 6.78
N GLU A 319 29.44 13.19 7.42
CA GLU A 319 28.98 12.55 8.64
C GLU A 319 28.99 13.55 9.80
N ASP A 320 30.04 14.36 9.92
CA ASP A 320 30.11 15.43 10.94
C ASP A 320 28.96 16.44 10.81
N TYR A 321 28.56 16.80 9.58
CA TYR A 321 27.42 17.70 9.36
C TYR A 321 26.09 17.02 9.75
N MET A 322 25.95 15.73 9.50
CA MET A 322 24.74 14.96 9.85
C MET A 322 24.62 14.79 11.36
N ASP A 323 25.69 14.43 12.04
CA ASP A 323 25.73 14.28 13.50
C ASP A 323 25.42 15.62 14.19
N ARG A 324 25.96 16.72 13.65
CA ARG A 324 25.65 18.07 14.16
C ARG A 324 24.19 18.48 13.90
N LEU A 325 23.62 18.08 12.76
CA LEU A 325 22.20 18.32 12.46
C LEU A 325 21.30 17.56 13.42
N GLU A 326 21.60 16.29 13.68
CA GLU A 326 20.84 15.46 14.61
C GLU A 326 20.96 16.02 16.04
N HIS A 327 22.16 16.40 16.47
CA HIS A 327 22.36 17.07 17.76
C HIS A 327 21.55 18.37 17.85
N LEU A 328 21.62 19.23 16.83
CA LEU A 328 20.87 20.48 16.79
C LEU A 328 19.35 20.24 16.83
N ARG A 329 18.86 19.21 16.14
CA ARG A 329 17.45 18.81 16.15
C ARG A 329 17.02 18.30 17.52
N GLN A 330 17.86 17.53 18.21
CA GLN A 330 17.58 17.06 19.58
C GLN A 330 17.50 18.23 20.57
N GLN A 331 18.39 19.22 20.45
CA GLN A 331 18.40 20.39 21.34
C GLN A 331 17.27 21.37 21.02
N CYS A 332 17.02 21.68 19.74
CA CYS A 332 16.03 22.69 19.34
C CYS A 332 14.62 22.12 19.14
N GLY A 333 14.48 20.84 18.82
CA GLY A 333 13.24 20.19 18.40
C GLY A 333 12.08 20.40 19.36
N PRO A 334 12.20 20.10 20.67
CA PRO A 334 11.12 20.32 21.63
C PRO A 334 10.66 21.78 21.72
N HIS A 335 11.60 22.74 21.61
CA HIS A 335 11.30 24.16 21.68
C HIS A 335 10.63 24.68 20.40
N VAL A 336 11.10 24.23 19.24
CA VAL A 336 10.48 24.54 17.95
C VAL A 336 9.08 23.95 17.86
N ALA A 337 8.91 22.69 18.30
CA ALA A 337 7.63 22.02 18.34
C ALA A 337 6.62 22.74 19.24
N ALA A 338 7.02 23.14 20.44
CA ALA A 338 6.16 23.89 21.35
C ALA A 338 5.64 25.20 20.74
N VAL A 339 6.44 25.86 19.91
CA VAL A 339 6.10 27.14 19.26
C VAL A 339 5.24 26.96 18.01
N ALA A 340 5.36 25.83 17.32
CA ALA A 340 4.55 25.52 16.14
C ALA A 340 3.21 24.83 16.47
N LYS A 341 3.10 24.21 17.65
CA LYS A 341 1.96 23.36 18.06
C LYS A 341 0.59 23.95 17.72
N ASP A 342 0.24 25.12 18.26
CA ASP A 342 -1.09 25.73 18.08
C ASP A 342 -1.40 26.03 16.60
N SER A 343 -0.38 26.41 15.84
CA SER A 343 -0.53 26.69 14.41
C SER A 343 -0.85 25.42 13.62
N VAL A 344 -0.13 24.32 13.90
CA VAL A 344 -0.33 23.02 13.25
C VAL A 344 -1.65 22.37 13.67
N GLU A 345 -2.03 22.46 14.95
CA GLU A 345 -3.37 22.07 15.41
C GLU A 345 -4.45 22.86 14.66
N GLY A 346 -4.22 24.16 14.42
CA GLY A 346 -5.08 25.01 13.62
C GLY A 346 -5.18 24.58 12.15
N ILE A 347 -4.13 24.03 11.54
CA ILE A 347 -4.18 23.44 10.19
C ILE A 347 -5.09 22.21 10.22
N CYS A 348 -4.82 21.27 11.14
CA CYS A 348 -5.57 20.02 11.27
C CYS A 348 -7.06 20.28 11.48
N SER A 349 -7.39 21.16 12.42
CA SER A 349 -8.76 21.54 12.74
C SER A 349 -9.47 22.20 11.56
N LYS A 350 -8.79 23.11 10.83
CA LYS A 350 -9.39 23.80 9.69
C LYS A 350 -9.70 22.85 8.53
N ILE A 351 -8.80 21.91 8.23
CA ILE A 351 -9.02 20.91 7.18
C ILE A 351 -10.17 19.97 7.54
N TYR A 352 -10.24 19.52 8.79
CA TYR A 352 -11.38 18.73 9.26
C TYR A 352 -12.72 19.49 9.14
N GLN A 353 -12.77 20.75 9.56
CA GLN A 353 -13.99 21.57 9.46
C GLN A 353 -14.47 21.74 8.00
N LEU A 354 -13.54 22.01 7.08
CA LEU A 354 -13.85 22.11 5.65
C LEU A 354 -14.35 20.77 5.09
N SER A 355 -13.72 19.66 5.49
CA SER A 355 -14.17 18.30 5.14
C SER A 355 -15.60 18.03 5.61
N ALA A 356 -15.92 18.37 6.86
CA ALA A 356 -17.26 18.20 7.42
C ALA A 356 -18.31 19.06 6.69
N GLU A 357 -17.96 20.29 6.31
CA GLU A 357 -18.80 21.15 5.47
C GLU A 357 -19.07 20.53 4.09
N TYR A 358 -18.02 20.03 3.44
CA TYR A 358 -18.12 19.42 2.11
C TYR A 358 -18.92 18.12 2.13
N SER A 359 -18.71 17.28 3.15
CA SER A 359 -19.51 16.08 3.41
C SER A 359 -21.00 16.41 3.56
N ARG A 360 -21.34 17.44 4.37
CA ARG A 360 -22.73 17.89 4.54
C ARG A 360 -23.35 18.36 3.23
N ARG A 361 -22.62 19.16 2.45
CA ARG A 361 -23.06 19.64 1.13
C ARG A 361 -23.31 18.49 0.16
N LEU A 362 -22.38 17.55 0.07
CA LEU A 362 -22.52 16.35 -0.77
C LEU A 362 -23.74 15.53 -0.36
N ARG A 363 -23.94 15.31 0.95
CA ARG A 363 -25.10 14.58 1.45
C ARG A 363 -26.41 15.25 1.06
N GLN A 364 -26.51 16.57 1.23
CA GLN A 364 -27.71 17.33 0.85
C GLN A 364 -28.01 17.21 -0.65
N THR A 365 -26.99 17.39 -1.50
CA THR A 365 -27.16 17.24 -2.95
C THR A 365 -27.51 15.80 -3.35
N HIS A 366 -26.90 14.81 -2.72
CA HIS A 366 -27.18 13.40 -3.01
C HIS A 366 -28.60 13.01 -2.61
N LEU A 367 -29.08 13.45 -1.44
CA LEU A 367 -30.46 13.22 -1.02
C LEU A 367 -31.46 13.90 -1.97
N SER A 368 -31.16 15.09 -2.49
CA SER A 368 -32.03 15.77 -3.46
C SER A 368 -32.15 15.05 -4.82
N LEU A 369 -31.19 14.19 -5.17
CA LEU A 369 -31.24 13.36 -6.38
C LEU A 369 -32.09 12.10 -6.19
N LEU A 370 -32.28 11.65 -4.94
CA LEU A 370 -33.11 10.50 -4.62
C LEU A 370 -34.58 10.97 -4.53
N GLN A 371 -35.38 10.66 -5.55
CA GLN A 371 -36.73 11.25 -5.73
C GLN A 371 -37.80 10.80 -4.72
N ASP A 372 -37.48 9.93 -3.76
CA ASP A 372 -38.33 9.65 -2.61
C ASP A 372 -37.45 9.51 -1.36
N PRO A 373 -37.86 10.06 -0.20
CA PRO A 373 -37.14 9.82 1.05
C PRO A 373 -37.09 8.31 1.31
N PRO A 374 -35.97 7.78 1.85
CA PRO A 374 -35.87 6.37 2.18
C PRO A 374 -37.06 6.03 3.10
N THR A 375 -37.99 5.19 2.62
CA THR A 375 -39.01 4.62 3.48
C THR A 375 -38.27 3.86 4.56
N GLU A 376 -38.45 4.24 5.83
CA GLU A 376 -37.86 3.49 6.95
C GLU A 376 -38.24 2.03 6.77
N ALA A 377 -37.27 1.21 6.34
CA ALA A 377 -37.50 -0.21 6.18
C ALA A 377 -37.82 -0.74 7.58
N CYS A 378 -39.00 -1.34 7.73
CA CYS A 378 -39.39 -2.02 8.95
C CYS A 378 -38.28 -3.03 9.29
N ALA A 379 -37.52 -2.75 10.35
CA ALA A 379 -36.43 -3.60 10.79
C ALA A 379 -37.04 -4.94 11.20
N SER A 380 -36.96 -5.93 10.33
CA SER A 380 -37.19 -7.31 10.74
C SER A 380 -36.17 -7.64 11.84
N PRO A 381 -36.57 -8.37 12.89
CA PRO A 381 -35.66 -8.70 13.98
C PRO A 381 -34.42 -9.40 13.39
N PRO A 382 -33.21 -9.05 13.85
CA PRO A 382 -31.99 -9.63 13.30
C PRO A 382 -32.04 -11.15 13.43
N GLN A 383 -32.18 -11.83 12.30
CA GLN A 383 -32.11 -13.28 12.28
C GLN A 383 -30.67 -13.64 12.64
N SER A 384 -30.48 -14.34 13.76
CA SER A 384 -29.17 -14.79 14.25
C SER A 384 -28.61 -15.96 13.42
N ARG A 385 -28.84 -15.94 12.11
CA ARG A 385 -28.44 -16.98 11.18
C ARG A 385 -26.99 -16.76 10.79
N LEU A 386 -26.18 -17.82 10.88
CA LEU A 386 -24.85 -17.85 10.31
C LEU A 386 -24.93 -18.18 8.83
N VAL A 387 -24.26 -17.38 8.02
CA VAL A 387 -24.24 -17.50 6.55
C VAL A 387 -22.83 -17.26 6.04
N TYR A 388 -22.49 -17.85 4.89
CA TYR A 388 -21.30 -17.43 4.17
C TYR A 388 -21.42 -15.95 3.79
N CYS A 389 -20.31 -15.23 3.88
CA CYS A 389 -20.33 -13.79 3.62
C CYS A 389 -20.76 -13.47 2.19
N TYR A 390 -21.50 -12.39 2.04
CA TYR A 390 -21.93 -11.84 0.77
C TYR A 390 -21.52 -10.37 0.66
N PRO A 391 -21.42 -9.80 -0.55
CA PRO A 391 -21.09 -8.39 -0.71
C PRO A 391 -22.09 -7.49 0.03
N VAL A 392 -21.61 -6.37 0.56
CA VAL A 392 -22.45 -5.40 1.26
C VAL A 392 -23.59 -4.95 0.36
N ARG A 393 -24.80 -4.87 0.94
CA ARG A 393 -26.02 -4.48 0.22
C ARG A 393 -26.44 -3.10 0.70
N LEU A 394 -26.87 -2.24 -0.22
CA LEU A 394 -27.43 -0.93 0.12
C LEU A 394 -28.93 -1.07 0.32
N ALA A 395 -29.45 -0.50 1.42
CA ALA A 395 -30.89 -0.53 1.68
C ALA A 395 -31.67 0.34 0.68
N ILE A 396 -31.05 1.43 0.23
CA ILE A 396 -31.66 2.40 -0.67
C ILE A 396 -31.48 1.93 -2.12
N PRO A 397 -32.56 1.84 -2.93
CA PRO A 397 -32.45 1.47 -4.33
C PRO A 397 -31.61 2.46 -5.14
N SER A 398 -30.83 1.95 -6.09
CA SER A 398 -30.07 2.82 -6.99
C SER A 398 -31.01 3.61 -7.91
N PRO A 399 -30.85 4.95 -8.01
CA PRO A 399 -31.62 5.75 -8.97
C PRO A 399 -31.24 5.37 -10.41
N PRO A 400 -32.03 5.80 -11.41
CA PRO A 400 -31.61 5.73 -12.81
C PRO A 400 -30.25 6.41 -12.98
N LEU A 401 -29.27 5.70 -13.54
CA LEU A 401 -27.93 6.23 -13.73
C LEU A 401 -27.79 6.87 -15.10
N PRO A 402 -27.03 7.98 -15.23
CA PRO A 402 -26.79 8.62 -16.50
C PRO A 402 -25.88 7.76 -17.37
N ARG A 403 -25.99 7.92 -18.68
CA ARG A 403 -25.16 7.22 -19.65
C ARG A 403 -23.69 7.64 -19.52
N VAL A 404 -22.81 6.65 -19.45
CA VAL A 404 -21.36 6.81 -19.55
C VAL A 404 -20.90 6.26 -20.89
N GLU A 405 -20.07 7.02 -21.59
CA GLU A 405 -19.47 6.61 -22.85
C GLU A 405 -18.25 5.72 -22.58
N LEU A 406 -18.10 4.64 -23.36
CA LEU A 406 -16.95 3.76 -23.30
C LEU A 406 -16.36 3.64 -24.70
N HIS A 407 -15.06 3.88 -24.79
CA HIS A 407 -14.27 3.55 -25.97
C HIS A 407 -12.96 2.90 -25.54
N PHE A 408 -12.33 2.16 -26.46
CA PHE A 408 -11.04 1.54 -26.22
C PHE A 408 -9.97 2.25 -27.03
N GLU A 409 -8.89 2.64 -26.37
CA GLU A 409 -7.67 3.17 -27.00
C GLU A 409 -6.54 2.21 -26.68
N ASN A 410 -6.04 1.49 -27.69
CA ASN A 410 -5.10 0.39 -27.50
C ASN A 410 -5.66 -0.65 -26.51
N ASP A 411 -4.93 -0.94 -25.44
CA ASP A 411 -5.31 -1.89 -24.37
C ASP A 411 -5.92 -1.19 -23.14
N MET A 412 -6.42 0.04 -23.30
CA MET A 412 -7.07 0.83 -22.24
C MET A 412 -8.55 1.04 -22.54
N ALA A 413 -9.40 0.74 -21.57
CA ALA A 413 -10.79 1.18 -21.54
C ALA A 413 -10.85 2.62 -21.01
N CYS A 414 -11.45 3.51 -21.80
CA CYS A 414 -11.63 4.92 -21.48
C CYS A 414 -13.12 5.17 -21.25
N LEU A 415 -13.51 5.50 -20.01
CA LEU A 415 -14.89 5.81 -19.65
C LEU A 415 -15.06 7.31 -19.46
N ARG A 416 -16.06 7.90 -20.11
CA ARG A 416 -16.29 9.35 -20.11
C ARG A 416 -17.68 9.71 -19.62
N PHE A 417 -17.73 10.66 -18.70
CA PHE A 417 -18.97 11.26 -18.19
C PHE A 417 -18.81 12.78 -18.11
N ARG A 418 -19.69 13.55 -18.78
CA ARG A 418 -19.65 15.03 -18.81
C ARG A 418 -18.25 15.63 -19.09
N GLY A 419 -17.50 15.01 -20.01
CA GLY A 419 -16.15 15.43 -20.39
C GLY A 419 -15.03 14.88 -19.51
N GLU A 420 -15.35 14.35 -18.32
CA GLU A 420 -14.39 13.75 -17.41
C GLU A 420 -14.12 12.29 -17.77
N MET A 421 -12.85 11.98 -18.00
CA MET A 421 -12.40 10.66 -18.44
C MET A 421 -11.67 9.94 -17.31
N VAL A 422 -11.98 8.65 -17.14
CA VAL A 422 -11.22 7.71 -16.30
C VAL A 422 -10.76 6.54 -17.16
N LYS A 423 -9.63 5.94 -16.77
CA LYS A 423 -8.97 4.89 -17.57
C LYS A 423 -8.72 3.66 -16.72
N VAL A 424 -8.79 2.50 -17.35
CA VAL A 424 -8.43 1.19 -16.77
C VAL A 424 -7.94 0.28 -17.89
N ASN A 425 -6.94 -0.56 -17.65
CA ASN A 425 -6.48 -1.51 -18.66
C ASN A 425 -7.57 -2.56 -18.96
N ARG A 426 -7.53 -3.13 -20.16
CA ARG A 426 -8.56 -4.05 -20.66
C ARG A 426 -8.73 -5.27 -19.74
N GLY A 427 -7.63 -5.82 -19.23
CA GLY A 427 -7.66 -6.94 -18.28
C GLY A 427 -8.46 -6.62 -17.02
N HIS A 428 -8.22 -5.46 -16.41
CA HIS A 428 -8.96 -5.03 -15.22
C HIS A 428 -10.40 -4.62 -15.54
N PHE A 429 -10.68 -4.08 -16.73
CA PHE A 429 -12.06 -3.85 -17.15
C PHE A 429 -12.85 -5.17 -17.22
N SER A 430 -12.28 -6.22 -17.83
CA SER A 430 -12.87 -7.56 -17.84
C SER A 430 -12.98 -8.18 -16.44
N LYS A 431 -12.00 -7.95 -15.56
CA LYS A 431 -12.09 -8.34 -14.15
C LYS A 431 -13.31 -7.71 -13.46
N LEU A 432 -13.51 -6.41 -13.65
CA LEU A 432 -14.64 -5.68 -13.06
C LEU A 432 -15.98 -6.19 -13.60
N GLU A 433 -16.07 -6.55 -14.88
CA GLU A 433 -17.25 -7.19 -15.47
C GLU A 433 -17.56 -8.54 -14.78
N LEU A 434 -16.56 -9.38 -14.54
CA LEU A 434 -16.70 -10.65 -13.82
C LEU A 434 -17.11 -10.44 -12.35
N LEU A 435 -16.42 -9.57 -11.63
CA LEU A 435 -16.75 -9.23 -10.24
C LEU A 435 -18.18 -8.70 -10.12
N TYR A 436 -18.61 -7.85 -11.06
CA TYR A 436 -19.96 -7.33 -11.12
C TYR A 436 -20.98 -8.44 -11.35
N ARG A 437 -20.71 -9.37 -12.27
CA ARG A 437 -21.58 -10.53 -12.52
C ARG A 437 -21.76 -11.41 -11.28
N TYR A 438 -20.71 -11.63 -10.50
CA TYR A 438 -20.79 -12.43 -9.28
C TYR A 438 -21.45 -11.71 -8.11
N SER A 439 -21.39 -10.39 -8.08
CA SER A 439 -21.65 -9.61 -6.86
C SER A 439 -22.91 -8.76 -6.95
N CYS A 440 -23.20 -8.17 -8.11
CA CYS A 440 -24.33 -7.29 -8.32
C CYS A 440 -25.63 -8.10 -8.54
N ILE A 441 -26.66 -7.78 -7.76
CA ILE A 441 -27.96 -8.48 -7.83
C ILE A 441 -29.11 -7.57 -8.29
N ASP A 442 -28.88 -6.26 -8.42
CA ASP A 442 -29.91 -5.27 -8.74
C ASP A 442 -29.79 -4.70 -10.17
N ASP A 443 -28.99 -5.34 -11.02
CA ASP A 443 -28.72 -4.92 -12.40
C ASP A 443 -28.52 -6.12 -13.35
N PRO A 444 -29.54 -6.97 -13.56
CA PRO A 444 -29.41 -8.20 -14.33
C PRO A 444 -29.04 -7.99 -15.81
N ARG A 445 -29.26 -6.78 -16.34
CA ARG A 445 -28.98 -6.41 -17.74
C ARG A 445 -27.70 -5.60 -17.92
N PHE A 446 -26.98 -5.30 -16.84
CA PHE A 446 -25.77 -4.48 -16.86
C PHE A 446 -26.03 -3.04 -17.34
N ASP A 447 -27.26 -2.54 -17.16
CA ASP A 447 -27.66 -1.19 -17.59
C ASP A 447 -26.93 -0.11 -16.76
N LYS A 448 -26.57 -0.44 -15.50
CA LYS A 448 -25.89 0.45 -14.55
C LYS A 448 -24.37 0.24 -14.50
N PHE A 449 -23.86 -0.80 -15.16
CA PHE A 449 -22.47 -1.27 -15.05
C PHE A 449 -21.45 -0.16 -15.36
N LEU A 450 -21.53 0.50 -16.52
CA LEU A 450 -20.56 1.51 -16.92
C LEU A 450 -20.54 2.72 -15.98
N SER A 451 -21.71 3.14 -15.50
CA SER A 451 -21.84 4.26 -14.56
C SER A 451 -21.22 3.91 -13.20
N ARG A 452 -21.41 2.68 -12.72
CA ARG A 452 -20.79 2.18 -11.47
C ARG A 452 -19.27 2.00 -11.62
N VAL A 453 -18.78 1.51 -12.76
CA VAL A 453 -17.34 1.44 -13.05
C VAL A 453 -16.72 2.83 -13.07
N TRP A 454 -17.38 3.81 -13.71
CA TRP A 454 -16.90 5.19 -13.71
C TRP A 454 -16.81 5.77 -12.30
N CYS A 455 -17.85 5.58 -11.48
CA CYS A 455 -17.86 6.00 -10.08
C CYS A 455 -16.71 5.35 -9.28
N LEU A 456 -16.53 4.04 -9.42
CA LEU A 456 -15.45 3.29 -8.77
C LEU A 456 -14.07 3.83 -9.15
N LEU A 457 -13.79 3.97 -10.45
CA LEU A 457 -12.49 4.47 -10.92
C LEU A 457 -12.26 5.91 -10.46
N LYS A 458 -13.28 6.78 -10.55
CA LYS A 458 -13.18 8.16 -10.07
C LYS A 458 -12.96 8.21 -8.56
N ARG A 459 -13.61 7.35 -7.77
CA ARG A 459 -13.42 7.27 -6.32
C ARG A 459 -11.98 6.95 -5.95
N TYR A 460 -11.40 5.89 -6.53
CA TYR A 460 -10.01 5.52 -6.25
C TYR A 460 -9.01 6.54 -6.79
N GLN A 461 -9.28 7.17 -7.94
CA GLN A 461 -8.48 8.31 -8.42
C GLN A 461 -8.47 9.46 -7.41
N VAL A 462 -9.61 9.79 -6.79
CA VAL A 462 -9.73 10.88 -5.81
C VAL A 462 -9.06 10.52 -4.47
N MET A 463 -9.18 9.27 -4.04
CA MET A 463 -8.52 8.75 -2.82
C MET A 463 -7.00 8.88 -2.93
N PHE A 464 -6.42 8.45 -4.05
CA PHE A 464 -4.97 8.51 -4.26
C PHE A 464 -4.50 9.93 -4.53
N GLY A 465 -5.23 10.69 -5.33
CA GLY A 465 -4.83 12.04 -5.74
C GLY A 465 -4.47 12.10 -7.23
N SER A 466 -4.08 13.28 -7.69
CA SER A 466 -3.82 13.57 -9.11
C SER A 466 -2.34 13.81 -9.42
N GLY A 467 -1.49 13.94 -8.39
CA GLY A 467 -0.05 14.11 -8.53
C GLY A 467 0.64 12.85 -9.03
N ALA A 468 1.76 13.03 -9.74
CA ALA A 468 2.61 11.91 -10.12
C ALA A 468 3.12 11.21 -8.86
N ASN A 469 2.85 9.91 -8.74
CA ASN A 469 3.17 9.04 -7.60
C ASN A 469 2.28 9.21 -6.35
N GLU A 470 1.27 10.08 -6.36
CA GLU A 470 0.31 10.16 -5.24
C GLU A 470 -0.46 8.83 -5.10
N GLY A 471 -0.54 8.30 -3.87
CA GLY A 471 -1.17 7.03 -3.53
C GLY A 471 -0.37 5.77 -3.89
N SER A 472 0.76 5.88 -4.58
CA SER A 472 1.61 4.73 -4.93
C SER A 472 2.23 4.05 -3.69
N GLY A 473 2.51 4.83 -2.64
CA GLY A 473 3.09 4.36 -1.38
C GLY A 473 2.08 3.87 -0.34
N LEU A 474 0.78 3.82 -0.63
CA LEU A 474 -0.23 3.45 0.38
C LEU A 474 -0.34 1.96 0.66
N GLN A 475 -0.22 1.12 -0.39
CA GLN A 475 -0.23 -0.34 -0.28
C GLN A 475 0.26 -1.01 -1.57
N GLY A 476 0.99 -2.11 -1.44
CA GLY A 476 1.27 -3.05 -2.54
C GLY A 476 0.45 -4.33 -2.38
N ALA A 477 0.09 -5.01 -3.46
CA ALA A 477 -0.58 -6.32 -3.36
C ALA A 477 0.45 -7.47 -3.33
N LEU A 478 0.14 -8.58 -2.66
CA LEU A 478 1.06 -9.74 -2.66
C LEU A 478 1.18 -10.37 -4.05
N PRO A 479 2.31 -11.01 -4.40
CA PRO A 479 2.46 -11.75 -5.65
C PRO A 479 1.41 -12.85 -5.83
N VAL A 480 1.07 -13.16 -7.08
CA VAL A 480 0.06 -14.19 -7.42
C VAL A 480 0.39 -15.56 -6.80
N LEU A 481 1.67 -15.99 -6.87
CA LEU A 481 2.09 -17.27 -6.30
C LEU A 481 1.96 -17.32 -4.77
N VAL A 482 2.11 -16.18 -4.10
CA VAL A 482 1.92 -16.07 -2.65
C VAL A 482 0.46 -16.30 -2.31
N PHE A 483 -0.47 -15.64 -3.00
CA PHE A 483 -1.91 -15.88 -2.81
C PHE A 483 -2.33 -17.34 -3.10
N GLN A 484 -1.83 -17.94 -4.18
CA GLN A 484 -2.07 -19.35 -4.49
C GLN A 484 -1.61 -20.28 -3.36
N THR A 485 -0.45 -19.98 -2.78
CA THR A 485 0.12 -20.77 -1.69
C THR A 485 -0.66 -20.56 -0.39
N LEU A 486 -1.07 -19.32 -0.10
CA LEU A 486 -1.93 -19.00 1.05
C LEU A 486 -3.27 -19.76 0.98
N ASN A 487 -3.90 -19.80 -0.19
CA ASN A 487 -5.12 -20.58 -0.39
C ASN A 487 -4.88 -22.08 -0.21
N ARG A 488 -3.86 -22.64 -0.89
CA ARG A 488 -3.57 -24.08 -0.86
C ARG A 488 -3.16 -24.58 0.52
N GLN A 489 -2.27 -23.87 1.22
CA GLN A 489 -1.65 -24.33 2.45
C GLN A 489 -2.42 -23.93 3.71
N PHE A 490 -3.06 -22.76 3.69
CA PHE A 490 -3.71 -22.18 4.86
C PHE A 490 -5.20 -21.91 4.66
N GLY A 491 -5.78 -22.34 3.53
CA GLY A 491 -7.20 -22.18 3.25
C GLY A 491 -7.65 -20.73 3.11
N VAL A 492 -6.72 -19.79 2.91
CA VAL A 492 -7.06 -18.37 2.77
C VAL A 492 -7.99 -18.19 1.58
N SER A 493 -9.12 -17.52 1.78
CA SER A 493 -10.09 -17.26 0.72
C SER A 493 -10.56 -15.81 0.65
N PHE A 494 -10.01 -14.93 1.48
CA PHE A 494 -10.51 -13.57 1.69
C PHE A 494 -9.36 -12.61 2.03
N GLU A 495 -9.40 -11.41 1.44
CA GLU A 495 -8.47 -10.30 1.73
C GLU A 495 -9.14 -9.27 2.68
N CYS A 496 -8.57 -9.03 3.85
CA CYS A 496 -9.07 -8.04 4.82
C CYS A 496 -8.92 -6.60 4.32
N PHE A 497 -7.94 -6.32 3.46
CA PHE A 497 -7.69 -4.98 2.93
C PHE A 497 -7.42 -5.05 1.43
N ALA A 498 -8.42 -4.73 0.63
CA ALA A 498 -8.28 -4.69 -0.82
C ALA A 498 -9.22 -3.65 -1.45
N SER A 499 -9.30 -3.71 -2.77
CA SER A 499 -10.20 -2.97 -3.64
C SER A 499 -10.62 -3.87 -4.78
N PRO A 500 -11.72 -3.57 -5.50
CA PRO A 500 -12.06 -4.30 -6.73
C PRO A 500 -10.93 -4.29 -7.77
N LEU A 501 -10.06 -3.27 -7.73
CA LEU A 501 -8.92 -3.10 -8.63
C LEU A 501 -7.76 -4.03 -8.28
N ASN A 502 -7.44 -4.22 -7.00
CA ASN A 502 -6.26 -4.99 -6.58
C ASN A 502 -6.54 -6.38 -6.00
N CYS A 503 -7.80 -6.72 -5.69
CA CYS A 503 -8.13 -7.99 -5.05
C CYS A 503 -7.68 -9.21 -5.88
N TYR A 504 -7.22 -10.24 -5.19
CA TYR A 504 -6.96 -11.55 -5.75
C TYR A 504 -8.23 -12.41 -5.76
N PHE A 505 -9.00 -12.42 -4.66
CA PHE A 505 -10.26 -13.15 -4.54
C PHE A 505 -11.46 -12.27 -4.91
N LYS A 506 -12.62 -12.90 -5.18
CA LYS A 506 -13.90 -12.18 -5.37
C LYS A 506 -14.57 -11.75 -4.04
N GLN A 507 -13.97 -12.09 -2.90
CA GLN A 507 -14.43 -11.70 -1.57
C GLN A 507 -13.31 -11.00 -0.80
N PHE A 508 -13.58 -9.77 -0.40
CA PHE A 508 -12.61 -8.93 0.28
C PHE A 508 -13.33 -7.81 1.03
N CYS A 509 -12.64 -7.19 1.97
CA CYS A 509 -13.04 -5.92 2.57
C CYS A 509 -12.38 -4.76 1.83
N SER A 510 -13.07 -3.64 1.72
CA SER A 510 -12.56 -2.42 1.09
C SER A 510 -13.13 -1.15 1.74
N ALA A 511 -12.51 -0.01 1.47
CA ALA A 511 -12.86 1.26 2.10
C ALA A 511 -14.25 1.80 1.72
N PHE A 512 -14.75 1.50 0.52
CA PHE A 512 -15.91 2.18 -0.07
C PHE A 512 -17.06 1.20 -0.33
N PRO A 513 -17.88 0.86 0.69
CA PRO A 513 -18.98 -0.10 0.53
C PRO A 513 -20.03 0.35 -0.50
N ASP A 514 -20.21 1.66 -0.69
CA ASP A 514 -21.17 2.23 -1.63
C ASP A 514 -20.80 1.95 -3.10
N THR A 515 -19.52 2.05 -3.47
CA THR A 515 -19.06 1.74 -4.84
C THR A 515 -18.68 0.28 -5.00
N ASP A 516 -18.01 -0.30 -4.00
CA ASP A 516 -17.27 -1.54 -4.16
C ASP A 516 -18.12 -2.79 -3.87
N GLY A 517 -19.24 -2.62 -3.15
CA GLY A 517 -20.18 -3.71 -2.86
C GLY A 517 -20.73 -4.37 -4.13
N PHE A 518 -20.91 -3.58 -5.20
CA PHE A 518 -21.31 -4.11 -6.51
C PHE A 518 -20.25 -4.98 -7.19
N PHE A 519 -19.01 -4.94 -6.70
CA PHE A 519 -17.86 -5.66 -7.25
C PHE A 519 -17.21 -6.62 -6.23
N GLY A 520 -17.93 -6.99 -5.17
CA GLY A 520 -17.51 -8.06 -4.26
C GLY A 520 -17.07 -7.61 -2.87
N SER A 521 -17.04 -6.30 -2.59
CA SER A 521 -16.64 -5.82 -1.27
C SER A 521 -17.65 -6.19 -0.19
N ARG A 522 -17.15 -6.57 0.99
CA ARG A 522 -17.92 -6.76 2.24
C ARG A 522 -17.95 -5.48 3.10
N GLY A 523 -17.44 -4.36 2.57
CA GLY A 523 -17.29 -3.10 3.29
C GLY A 523 -15.98 -3.02 4.09
N PRO A 524 -15.85 -1.99 4.94
CA PRO A 524 -14.63 -1.76 5.72
C PRO A 524 -14.36 -2.90 6.70
N PHE A 525 -13.09 -3.28 6.86
CA PHE A 525 -12.70 -4.43 7.69
C PHE A 525 -13.14 -4.30 9.16
N LEU A 526 -13.02 -3.10 9.75
CA LEU A 526 -13.41 -2.85 11.13
C LEU A 526 -14.93 -2.99 11.39
N SER A 527 -15.74 -3.05 10.34
CA SER A 527 -17.19 -3.33 10.42
C SER A 527 -17.55 -4.76 10.02
N PHE A 528 -16.57 -5.55 9.57
CA PHE A 528 -16.76 -6.93 9.16
C PHE A 528 -16.43 -7.87 10.32
N CYS A 529 -17.43 -8.61 10.80
CA CYS A 529 -17.29 -9.49 11.96
C CYS A 529 -17.45 -10.97 11.58
N PRO A 530 -16.41 -11.62 11.03
CA PRO A 530 -16.44 -13.04 10.72
C PRO A 530 -16.42 -13.88 11.99
N VAL A 531 -17.25 -14.92 12.01
CA VAL A 531 -17.24 -15.96 13.05
C VAL A 531 -16.23 -17.05 12.71
N SER A 532 -16.03 -17.37 11.43
CA SER A 532 -15.03 -18.34 10.99
C SER A 532 -14.44 -17.94 9.64
N GLY A 533 -13.30 -18.53 9.29
CA GLY A 533 -12.65 -18.36 7.99
C GLY A 533 -11.14 -18.23 8.11
N SER A 534 -10.47 -18.22 6.95
CA SER A 534 -9.03 -17.97 6.86
C SER A 534 -8.77 -16.79 5.93
N PHE A 535 -8.04 -15.81 6.45
CA PHE A 535 -7.95 -14.45 5.92
C PHE A 535 -6.50 -14.05 5.72
N GLU A 536 -6.22 -13.33 4.63
CA GLU A 536 -5.00 -12.57 4.45
C GLU A 536 -5.27 -11.11 4.82
N ALA A 537 -4.31 -10.46 5.46
CA ALA A 537 -4.38 -9.04 5.80
C ALA A 537 -3.07 -8.33 5.48
N ASN A 538 -3.12 -7.41 4.53
CA ASN A 538 -2.04 -6.51 4.18
C ASN A 538 -2.56 -5.07 4.25
N PRO A 539 -2.65 -4.50 5.47
CA PRO A 539 -3.27 -3.20 5.69
C PRO A 539 -2.45 -2.07 5.04
N PRO A 540 -3.10 -0.97 4.63
CA PRO A 540 -2.36 0.22 4.22
C PRO A 540 -1.59 0.81 5.41
N PHE A 541 -0.51 1.53 5.11
CA PHE A 541 0.42 2.00 6.14
C PHE A 541 -0.11 3.23 6.89
N CYS A 542 -1.03 2.98 7.81
CA CYS A 542 -1.55 3.93 8.78
C CYS A 542 -1.49 3.26 10.16
N GLU A 543 -0.72 3.85 11.08
CA GLU A 543 -0.48 3.26 12.40
C GLU A 543 -1.78 3.08 13.18
N GLU A 544 -2.65 4.09 13.14
CA GLU A 544 -3.93 4.09 13.85
C GLU A 544 -4.89 3.02 13.30
N LEU A 545 -4.88 2.79 11.98
CA LEU A 545 -5.66 1.71 11.36
C LEU A 545 -5.08 0.33 11.69
N MET A 546 -3.76 0.18 11.65
CA MET A 546 -3.11 -1.08 12.01
C MET A 546 -3.37 -1.42 13.49
N ASP A 547 -3.33 -0.44 14.39
CA ASP A 547 -3.63 -0.65 15.81
C ASP A 547 -5.10 -1.06 16.05
N ALA A 548 -6.05 -0.39 15.39
CA ALA A 548 -7.46 -0.77 15.42
C ALA A 548 -7.71 -2.16 14.81
N MET A 549 -6.99 -2.51 13.75
CA MET A 549 -7.02 -3.84 13.13
C MET A 549 -6.58 -4.93 14.12
N VAL A 550 -5.50 -4.71 14.87
CA VAL A 550 -5.03 -5.69 15.87
C VAL A 550 -6.08 -5.91 16.95
N THR A 551 -6.68 -4.83 17.48
CA THR A 551 -7.79 -4.94 18.44
C THR A 551 -8.95 -5.75 17.86
N HIS A 552 -9.35 -5.44 16.63
CA HIS A 552 -10.44 -6.15 15.96
C HIS A 552 -10.13 -7.64 15.74
N PHE A 553 -8.90 -7.99 15.36
CA PHE A 553 -8.49 -9.40 15.27
C PHE A 553 -8.60 -10.12 16.61
N GLU A 554 -8.05 -9.54 17.68
CA GLU A 554 -8.06 -10.16 19.00
C GLU A 554 -9.50 -10.34 19.53
N ASP A 555 -10.37 -9.36 19.32
CA ASP A 555 -11.79 -9.43 19.66
C ASP A 555 -12.50 -10.56 18.90
N LEU A 556 -12.29 -10.67 17.59
CA LEU A 556 -12.90 -11.72 16.77
C LEU A 556 -12.40 -13.12 17.13
N LEU A 557 -11.09 -13.27 17.36
CA LEU A 557 -10.46 -14.54 17.72
C LEU A 557 -10.89 -15.01 19.11
N ASP A 558 -11.16 -14.08 20.04
CA ASP A 558 -11.63 -14.40 21.38
C ASP A 558 -13.13 -14.74 21.43
N GLN A 559 -13.93 -14.04 20.63
CA GLN A 559 -15.40 -14.21 20.63
C GLN A 559 -15.87 -15.46 19.87
N SER A 560 -15.01 -16.12 19.09
CA SER A 560 -15.37 -17.28 18.29
C SER A 560 -14.64 -18.55 18.69
N SER A 561 -15.40 -19.64 18.84
CA SER A 561 -14.89 -21.00 18.96
C SER A 561 -14.72 -21.71 17.61
N GLU A 562 -15.19 -21.12 16.51
CA GLU A 562 -15.08 -21.69 15.17
C GLU A 562 -13.68 -21.45 14.58
N PRO A 563 -13.21 -22.25 13.60
CA PRO A 563 -11.89 -22.06 13.02
C PRO A 563 -11.70 -20.67 12.41
N LEU A 564 -10.83 -19.87 13.01
CA LEU A 564 -10.56 -18.49 12.61
C LEU A 564 -9.05 -18.21 12.55
N SER A 565 -8.58 -17.67 11.43
CA SER A 565 -7.16 -17.44 11.15
C SER A 565 -6.94 -16.15 10.36
N PHE A 566 -6.03 -15.31 10.83
CA PHE A 566 -5.54 -14.12 10.13
C PHE A 566 -4.03 -14.25 9.88
N ILE A 567 -3.62 -14.16 8.62
CA ILE A 567 -2.21 -14.11 8.21
C ILE A 567 -1.91 -12.67 7.80
N VAL A 568 -1.15 -11.97 8.64
CA VAL A 568 -0.94 -10.53 8.55
C VAL A 568 0.43 -10.23 7.94
N PHE A 569 0.48 -9.37 6.94
CA PHE A 569 1.69 -8.91 6.26
C PHE A 569 1.89 -7.43 6.55
N VAL A 570 2.92 -7.08 7.32
CA VAL A 570 3.26 -5.68 7.63
C VAL A 570 4.76 -5.45 7.43
N PRO A 571 5.19 -4.23 7.04
CA PRO A 571 6.60 -3.91 6.97
C PRO A 571 7.25 -4.09 8.35
N GLU A 572 8.45 -4.67 8.38
CA GLU A 572 9.24 -4.86 9.59
C GLU A 572 9.93 -3.53 9.99
N TRP A 573 9.11 -2.52 10.28
CA TRP A 573 9.57 -1.25 10.82
C TRP A 573 9.94 -1.44 12.28
N ARG A 574 11.22 -1.28 12.60
CA ARG A 574 11.76 -1.38 13.97
C ARG A 574 12.42 -0.09 14.47
N ASP A 575 12.49 0.95 13.63
CA ASP A 575 13.09 2.25 13.96
C ASP A 575 12.17 3.42 13.55
N PRO A 576 11.21 3.80 14.42
CA PRO A 576 10.77 3.07 15.60
C PRO A 576 9.85 1.89 15.25
N VAL A 577 9.75 0.91 16.15
CA VAL A 577 8.78 -0.18 16.02
C VAL A 577 7.37 0.34 16.15
N THR A 578 6.46 -0.08 15.27
CA THR A 578 5.06 0.35 15.38
C THR A 578 4.38 -0.33 16.58
N PRO A 579 3.44 0.36 17.25
CA PRO A 579 2.64 -0.25 18.31
C PRO A 579 1.90 -1.51 17.83
N ALA A 580 1.36 -1.47 16.61
CA ALA A 580 0.64 -2.60 16.02
C ALA A 580 1.52 -3.85 15.87
N LEU A 581 2.76 -3.71 15.36
CA LEU A 581 3.68 -4.84 15.24
C LEU A 581 4.02 -5.42 16.62
N THR A 582 4.34 -4.56 17.59
CA THR A 582 4.65 -4.97 18.97
C THR A 582 3.47 -5.73 19.61
N ARG A 583 2.24 -5.23 19.42
CA ARG A 583 1.03 -5.89 19.95
C ARG A 583 0.78 -7.25 19.31
N MET A 584 0.98 -7.39 18.00
CA MET A 584 0.83 -8.69 17.33
C MET A 584 1.90 -9.69 17.77
N GLU A 585 3.16 -9.26 17.94
CA GLU A 585 4.25 -10.10 18.48
C GLU A 585 3.95 -10.58 19.91
N GLY A 586 3.26 -9.76 20.71
CA GLY A 586 2.83 -10.10 22.07
C GLY A 586 1.46 -10.78 22.19
N SER A 587 0.75 -11.00 21.08
CA SER A 587 -0.62 -11.53 21.12
C SER A 587 -0.66 -13.00 21.53
N ARG A 588 -1.60 -13.38 22.40
CA ARG A 588 -1.81 -14.80 22.79
C ARG A 588 -2.24 -15.70 21.64
N PHE A 589 -2.73 -15.11 20.55
CA PHE A 589 -3.16 -15.84 19.36
C PHE A 589 -2.03 -16.04 18.35
N LEU A 590 -0.85 -15.47 18.58
CA LEU A 590 0.30 -15.66 17.70
C LEU A 590 0.77 -17.12 17.73
N ARG A 591 0.74 -17.77 16.57
CA ARG A 591 1.17 -19.17 16.38
C ARG A 591 2.51 -19.29 15.69
N HIS A 592 2.85 -18.32 14.84
CA HIS A 592 4.13 -18.25 14.17
C HIS A 592 4.40 -16.85 13.64
N GLN A 593 5.68 -16.50 13.51
CA GLN A 593 6.15 -15.28 12.87
C GLN A 593 7.27 -15.65 11.89
N LEU A 594 7.17 -15.14 10.67
CA LEU A 594 8.16 -15.27 9.61
C LEU A 594 8.60 -13.86 9.21
N SER A 595 9.90 -13.63 9.01
CA SER A 595 10.41 -12.41 8.37
C SER A 595 10.87 -12.76 6.96
N ILE A 596 10.40 -11.97 6.00
CA ILE A 596 10.84 -12.02 4.60
C ILE A 596 11.83 -10.88 4.41
N PRO A 597 13.11 -11.16 4.12
CA PRO A 597 14.14 -10.13 4.10
C PRO A 597 13.89 -9.02 3.08
N ALA A 598 14.34 -7.81 3.42
CA ALA A 598 14.39 -6.68 2.51
C ALA A 598 15.14 -7.06 1.23
N TYR A 599 14.67 -6.56 0.08
CA TYR A 599 15.24 -6.82 -1.24
C TYR A 599 15.21 -8.28 -1.74
N GLU A 600 14.64 -9.22 -0.97
CA GLU A 600 14.51 -10.63 -1.35
C GLU A 600 13.09 -11.02 -1.78
N HIS A 601 12.18 -10.05 -1.83
CA HIS A 601 10.79 -10.28 -2.23
C HIS A 601 10.20 -9.09 -2.99
N GLU A 602 9.03 -9.31 -3.59
CA GLU A 602 8.34 -8.35 -4.43
C GLU A 602 6.90 -8.14 -3.96
N TYR A 603 6.37 -6.97 -4.28
CA TYR A 603 4.95 -6.66 -4.27
C TYR A 603 4.49 -6.33 -5.68
N ARG A 604 3.18 -6.47 -5.91
CA ARG A 604 2.50 -5.92 -7.06
C ARG A 604 2.11 -4.47 -6.83
N SER A 605 2.22 -3.66 -7.87
CA SER A 605 1.86 -2.25 -7.88
C SER A 605 0.40 -2.03 -7.44
N GLY A 606 0.17 -1.08 -6.53
CA GLY A 606 -1.18 -0.63 -6.19
C GLY A 606 -1.93 -0.03 -7.40
N SER A 607 -1.18 0.46 -8.40
CA SER A 607 -1.70 0.99 -9.65
C SER A 607 -1.79 -0.05 -10.78
N GLN A 608 -1.81 -1.35 -10.46
CA GLN A 608 -1.87 -2.46 -11.44
C GLN A 608 -3.01 -2.38 -12.48
N HIS A 609 -4.05 -1.59 -12.20
CA HIS A 609 -5.18 -1.35 -13.07
C HIS A 609 -4.88 -0.35 -14.21
N ILE A 610 -3.75 0.38 -14.16
CA ILE A 610 -3.34 1.36 -15.18
C ILE A 610 -1.85 1.22 -15.55
N CYS A 611 -1.00 0.72 -14.64
CA CYS A 611 0.45 0.64 -14.88
C CYS A 611 0.80 -0.31 -16.02
N LYS A 612 1.99 -0.12 -16.58
CA LYS A 612 2.51 -1.02 -17.60
C LYS A 612 2.94 -2.35 -16.99
N ARG A 613 3.15 -3.36 -17.84
CA ARG A 613 3.52 -4.72 -17.40
C ARG A 613 4.88 -4.76 -16.71
N ASP A 614 5.82 -3.95 -17.14
CA ASP A 614 7.17 -3.80 -16.55
C ASP A 614 7.16 -3.08 -15.19
N GLU A 615 6.09 -2.36 -14.86
CA GLU A 615 5.87 -1.67 -13.58
C GLU A 615 4.97 -2.49 -12.63
N MET A 616 4.53 -3.68 -13.05
CA MET A 616 3.57 -4.51 -12.31
C MET A 616 4.14 -5.00 -10.98
N TYR A 617 5.43 -5.36 -10.95
CA TYR A 617 6.12 -5.86 -9.77
C TYR A 617 7.25 -4.91 -9.40
N TYR A 618 7.42 -4.68 -8.10
CA TYR A 618 8.56 -3.96 -7.57
C TYR A 618 9.10 -4.70 -6.36
N ARG A 619 10.42 -4.61 -6.18
CA ARG A 619 11.12 -5.23 -5.07
C ARG A 619 10.90 -4.43 -3.80
N ALA A 620 10.54 -5.12 -2.72
CA ALA A 620 10.36 -4.52 -1.42
C ALA A 620 11.71 -4.00 -0.88
N VAL A 621 11.73 -2.75 -0.46
CA VAL A 621 12.91 -2.09 0.11
C VAL A 621 13.08 -2.39 1.59
N HIS A 622 12.00 -2.78 2.25
CA HIS A 622 11.96 -3.18 3.65
C HIS A 622 11.64 -4.67 3.77
N GLY A 623 12.00 -5.26 4.92
CA GLY A 623 11.54 -6.61 5.26
C GLY A 623 10.04 -6.61 5.52
N THR A 624 9.40 -7.75 5.34
CA THR A 624 7.98 -7.94 5.66
C THR A 624 7.85 -8.99 6.75
N ALA A 625 7.26 -8.59 7.88
CA ALA A 625 6.85 -9.50 8.93
C ALA A 625 5.52 -10.15 8.54
N VAL A 626 5.47 -11.48 8.62
CA VAL A 626 4.29 -12.31 8.37
C VAL A 626 3.90 -12.99 9.67
N LEU A 627 2.75 -12.60 10.23
CA LEU A 627 2.28 -13.06 11.53
C LEU A 627 1.03 -13.91 11.39
N PHE A 628 1.02 -15.09 12.03
CA PHE A 628 -0.10 -16.03 12.01
C PHE A 628 -0.87 -15.91 13.33
N LEU A 629 -2.00 -15.20 13.31
CA LEU A 629 -2.89 -15.03 14.46
C LEU A 629 -4.09 -15.99 14.31
N GLN A 630 -4.19 -16.98 15.19
CA GLN A 630 -5.22 -18.04 15.10
C GLN A 630 -5.77 -18.42 16.48
N ASN A 631 -7.08 -18.59 16.57
CA ASN A 631 -7.69 -19.23 17.73
C ASN A 631 -7.40 -20.74 17.71
N ASP A 632 -7.74 -21.47 18.76
CA ASP A 632 -7.35 -22.88 18.88
C ASP A 632 -7.91 -23.75 17.74
N ALA A 633 -9.17 -23.51 17.34
CA ALA A 633 -9.80 -24.21 16.23
C ALA A 633 -9.16 -23.87 14.88
N GLY A 634 -8.79 -22.59 14.68
CA GLY A 634 -8.07 -22.12 13.49
C GLY A 634 -6.68 -22.73 13.40
N PHE A 635 -5.96 -22.78 14.52
CA PHE A 635 -4.65 -23.43 14.60
C PHE A 635 -4.74 -24.93 14.34
N ALA A 636 -5.71 -25.63 14.91
CA ALA A 636 -5.92 -27.05 14.65
C ALA A 636 -6.14 -27.36 13.15
N LYS A 637 -6.80 -26.46 12.41
CA LYS A 637 -7.11 -26.63 10.98
C LYS A 637 -5.99 -26.16 10.05
N TRP A 638 -5.42 -25.00 10.34
CA TRP A 638 -4.51 -24.27 9.45
C TRP A 638 -3.16 -23.95 10.11
N ALA A 639 -2.69 -24.84 11.00
CA ALA A 639 -1.40 -24.69 11.67
C ALA A 639 -0.27 -24.30 10.69
N PRO A 640 0.57 -23.32 11.04
CA PRO A 640 1.82 -23.02 10.35
C PRO A 640 2.87 -24.11 10.60
N THR A 641 2.67 -25.29 10.01
CA THR A 641 3.64 -26.38 10.10
C THR A 641 4.89 -26.05 9.28
N PRO A 642 6.07 -26.63 9.62
CA PRO A 642 7.31 -26.38 8.88
C PRO A 642 7.19 -26.61 7.37
N GLU A 643 6.42 -27.61 6.94
CA GLU A 643 6.21 -27.94 5.52
C GLU A 643 5.41 -26.84 4.80
N ARG A 644 4.34 -26.35 5.44
CA ARG A 644 3.50 -25.26 4.89
C ARG A 644 4.26 -23.94 4.83
N LEU A 645 5.09 -23.66 5.83
CA LEU A 645 5.95 -22.46 5.89
C LEU A 645 7.05 -22.51 4.83
N ALA A 646 7.64 -23.69 4.57
CA ALA A 646 8.63 -23.87 3.51
C ALA A 646 8.03 -23.58 2.13
N GLU A 647 6.81 -24.04 1.87
CA GLU A 647 6.05 -23.75 0.65
C GLU A 647 5.79 -22.25 0.46
N LEU A 648 5.36 -21.56 1.53
CA LEU A 648 5.14 -20.12 1.50
C LEU A 648 6.44 -19.35 1.20
N THR A 649 7.54 -19.73 1.85
CA THR A 649 8.86 -19.12 1.63
C THR A 649 9.35 -19.38 0.20
N ALA A 650 9.10 -20.57 -0.35
CA ALA A 650 9.45 -20.92 -1.73
C ALA A 650 8.67 -20.08 -2.77
N ALA A 651 7.42 -19.71 -2.48
CA ALA A 651 6.60 -18.89 -3.37
C ALA A 651 7.18 -17.49 -3.63
N TYR A 652 7.87 -16.92 -2.64
CA TYR A 652 8.60 -15.66 -2.81
C TYR A 652 9.84 -15.82 -3.71
N ARG A 653 10.63 -16.89 -3.54
CA ARG A 653 11.83 -17.14 -4.36
C ARG A 653 11.52 -17.41 -5.83
N ALA A 654 10.47 -18.19 -6.11
CA ALA A 654 10.05 -18.53 -7.47
C ALA A 654 9.56 -17.30 -8.26
N SER A 655 9.01 -16.31 -7.57
CA SER A 655 8.59 -15.03 -8.17
C SER A 655 9.80 -14.24 -8.68
N SER A 656 10.89 -14.19 -7.91
CA SER A 656 12.14 -13.52 -8.30
C SER A 656 12.88 -14.21 -9.47
N THR A 657 12.76 -15.54 -9.63
CA THR A 657 13.52 -16.27 -10.66
C THR A 657 12.93 -16.12 -12.07
N ARG A 658 11.60 -16.04 -12.22
CA ARG A 658 10.93 -15.93 -13.53
C ARG A 658 11.31 -14.67 -14.33
N ILE A 659 11.72 -13.61 -13.64
CA ILE A 659 12.10 -12.33 -14.29
C ILE A 659 13.56 -12.36 -14.75
N SER A 660 14.44 -13.07 -14.02
CA SER A 660 15.84 -13.25 -14.45
C SER A 660 15.95 -13.94 -15.83
N SER A 661 15.05 -14.88 -16.13
CA SER A 661 14.96 -15.56 -17.43
C SER A 661 14.37 -14.72 -18.56
N LEU A 662 13.62 -13.66 -18.25
CA LEU A 662 13.05 -12.72 -19.24
C LEU A 662 14.01 -11.58 -19.59
N SER A 663 15.13 -11.46 -18.87
CA SER A 663 16.08 -10.35 -18.98
C SER A 663 17.36 -10.68 -19.77
N SER A 664 17.47 -11.88 -20.34
CA SER A 664 18.66 -12.30 -21.09
C SER A 664 18.30 -12.86 -22.47
N PRO A 665 18.55 -12.14 -23.57
CA PRO A 665 18.68 -12.78 -24.87
C PRO A 665 20.04 -13.47 -24.91
N GLY A 666 20.09 -14.76 -24.57
CA GLY A 666 21.26 -15.58 -24.83
C GLY A 666 21.53 -15.66 -26.33
N PRO A 667 22.80 -15.67 -26.78
CA PRO A 667 23.12 -15.72 -28.20
C PRO A 667 22.60 -17.03 -28.82
N ALA A 668 22.01 -16.91 -30.01
CA ALA A 668 21.47 -18.03 -30.77
C ALA A 668 22.56 -19.09 -31.02
N HIS A 669 22.39 -20.27 -30.43
CA HIS A 669 23.21 -21.43 -30.77
C HIS A 669 22.68 -22.05 -32.07
N ILE A 670 23.51 -21.96 -33.11
CA ILE A 670 23.39 -22.70 -34.36
C ILE A 670 23.70 -24.16 -34.05
N SER A 671 22.72 -25.05 -34.28
CA SER A 671 22.94 -26.50 -34.29
C SER A 671 23.59 -26.93 -35.60
N PRO A 672 24.58 -27.82 -35.54
CA PRO A 672 24.68 -28.83 -36.59
C PRO A 672 24.92 -30.25 -36.06
N GLY A 673 24.15 -31.19 -36.60
CA GLY A 673 24.69 -32.48 -37.07
C GLY A 673 24.64 -33.67 -36.12
N ASP A 674 23.83 -34.65 -36.51
CA ASP A 674 23.83 -36.06 -36.08
C ASP A 674 25.23 -36.66 -35.86
N ARG A 675 25.35 -37.51 -34.82
CA ARG A 675 25.88 -38.88 -34.94
C ARG A 675 25.66 -39.72 -33.68
N ASP A 676 25.31 -40.98 -33.95
CA ASP A 676 25.00 -42.09 -33.04
C ASP A 676 26.00 -42.33 -31.90
N SER A 677 25.47 -42.82 -30.75
CA SER A 677 25.81 -44.13 -30.12
C SER A 677 25.65 -44.08 -28.59
N ALA A 678 24.77 -44.93 -28.06
CA ALA A 678 24.85 -45.45 -26.68
C ALA A 678 25.97 -46.54 -26.63
N PRO A 679 26.55 -46.98 -25.47
CA PRO A 679 25.78 -47.39 -24.27
C PRO A 679 26.47 -47.32 -22.87
N LYS A 680 25.61 -47.47 -21.84
CA LYS A 680 25.75 -48.30 -20.60
C LYS A 680 26.74 -47.97 -19.45
N THR A 681 26.10 -47.68 -18.30
CA THR A 681 26.22 -48.28 -16.93
C THR A 681 27.56 -48.38 -16.20
N SER A 682 27.61 -47.78 -15.00
CA SER A 682 27.88 -48.40 -13.67
C SER A 682 28.39 -47.31 -12.71
N ASP A 683 28.38 -47.40 -11.38
CA ASP A 683 27.61 -48.07 -10.33
C ASP A 683 28.33 -47.60 -9.04
N ARG A 684 27.58 -47.20 -7.99
CA ARG A 684 28.00 -47.18 -6.56
C ARG A 684 29.21 -46.27 -6.18
N THR A 685 29.33 -45.65 -5.01
CA THR A 685 28.99 -46.03 -3.63
C THR A 685 29.24 -44.81 -2.72
N GLN A 686 28.43 -44.64 -1.65
CA GLN A 686 28.79 -44.42 -0.23
C GLN A 686 29.97 -43.46 0.11
N SER A 687 29.97 -42.62 1.15
CA SER A 687 29.14 -42.53 2.36
C SER A 687 29.67 -41.40 3.26
N ASN A 688 28.76 -40.69 3.92
CA ASN A 688 28.78 -40.28 5.33
C ASN A 688 29.69 -39.15 5.89
N PRO A 689 29.31 -38.58 7.07
CA PRO A 689 29.05 -37.13 7.21
C PRO A 689 29.68 -36.54 8.51
N HIS A 690 29.16 -35.35 8.89
CA HIS A 690 29.24 -34.65 10.19
C HIS A 690 30.40 -33.65 10.42
N PRO A 691 30.25 -32.66 11.34
CA PRO A 691 29.06 -32.22 12.09
C PRO A 691 28.81 -30.70 12.09
N LEU A 692 27.56 -30.39 12.49
CA LEU A 692 27.09 -29.13 13.04
C LEU A 692 27.85 -28.75 14.33
N LEU A 693 28.16 -27.47 14.49
CA LEU A 693 28.39 -26.85 15.79
C LEU A 693 27.35 -25.75 16.00
N ALA A 694 26.53 -25.98 17.02
CA ALA A 694 25.60 -25.03 17.60
C ALA A 694 26.35 -24.00 18.44
N LEU A 695 25.94 -22.74 18.34
CA LEU A 695 26.18 -21.73 19.38
C LEU A 695 24.87 -20.97 19.62
N THR A 696 24.32 -21.20 20.80
CA THR A 696 23.23 -20.45 21.43
C THR A 696 23.71 -19.08 21.94
N PRO A 697 22.78 -18.13 22.15
CA PRO A 697 23.05 -16.70 22.12
C PRO A 697 23.43 -16.12 23.49
N LEU A 698 24.29 -15.10 23.47
CA LEU A 698 24.52 -14.22 24.61
C LEU A 698 23.49 -13.09 24.59
N CYS A 699 22.62 -13.14 25.60
CA CYS A 699 21.61 -12.17 25.96
C CYS A 699 22.31 -10.89 26.48
N CYS A 700 22.05 -9.74 25.86
CA CYS A 700 22.41 -8.42 26.39
C CYS A 700 21.13 -7.60 26.55
N ASP A 701 20.76 -7.45 27.81
CA ASP A 701 19.60 -6.77 28.34
C ASP A 701 19.78 -5.24 28.25
N TRP A 702 19.05 -4.59 27.35
CA TRP A 702 18.95 -3.13 27.24
C TRP A 702 17.53 -2.66 27.58
N SER A 703 16.98 -3.18 28.67
CA SER A 703 15.73 -2.70 29.26
C SER A 703 16.03 -1.61 30.30
N LYS A 704 16.09 -0.34 29.86
CA LYS A 704 15.88 0.90 30.65
C LYS A 704 16.43 2.10 29.89
N LEU A 705 15.58 2.74 29.09
CA LEU A 705 15.64 4.16 28.74
C LEU A 705 14.45 4.43 27.79
N TRP A 706 13.76 5.56 27.99
CA TRP A 706 12.65 6.10 27.16
C TRP A 706 11.21 5.71 27.56
N SER A 707 10.81 6.15 28.74
CA SER A 707 9.42 6.52 29.04
C SER A 707 9.39 8.03 29.28
N PHE A 708 9.04 8.85 28.28
CA PHE A 708 8.62 10.27 28.46
C PHE A 708 8.25 10.90 27.10
N PHE A 709 7.22 10.38 26.41
CA PHE A 709 6.48 11.10 25.36
C PHE A 709 5.07 10.54 25.26
N TYR A 710 4.29 10.70 26.33
CA TYR A 710 2.83 10.64 26.32
C TYR A 710 2.34 11.63 27.36
N PHE A 711 2.18 12.89 26.94
CA PHE A 711 1.20 13.87 27.42
C PHE A 711 1.17 15.07 26.45
#